data_AF-A0AAD4TIK8-F1
#
_entry.id   AF-A0AAD4TIK8-F1
#
_cell.length_a   1.000
_cell.length_b   1.000
_cell.length_c   1.000
_cell.angle_alpha   90.00
_cell.angle_beta   90.00
_cell.angle_gamma   90.00
#
_symmetry.space_group_name_H-M   'P 1'
#
loop_
_entity.id
_entity.type
_entity.pdbx_description
1 polymer ?
#
loop_
_entity_poly.entity_id
_entity_poly.type
_entity_poly.pdbx_seq_one_letter_code
_entity_poly.pdbx_strand_id
1 'polypeptide(L)'
;MQRNLAENIRLILFPVLLCAGILVAQFVASKLRNVHADGKDNPMSIVLGTSDAILTPEKLPAFLQIPLPEARAVRTGFIPYQDLPDKSCKATGSCPVTVLVTGKNESLGKSVIKNLFNTAHLNFSPRRQVSLNSSTPIDTNDLLLGEREHIPSYIRAVKKMISKYEVIKPQCKHKAKVLILLQTASVNDTAEATCVPGLGLWRNSSLLVNDELFKGYAEGNSENEANEILGAYDFLNTDETNFNLSIWYNSTYEKHSTILRAVNMASNVYLKFLNGTGIKMLLDFVEGMPMPPQNDLAGGLDSLIGGSLPLFFTWVILQLFPVIVTTLVYEKQQNLRMMMKMHGLGDGPYWMITYLYFLILSFAYILCLMVSGNLIGMSIFKFTELSVQFAFYFIYINLQISFGFILATAFSNVKTATVMAHMYVFGSGLIATFVFKSLVESTSFSRGWIVILEMCPAFSLYRGLYEFQDYSQRTSYVGHLVKMSWKDVNDGENGMREVFLLMIVEWFVMLIVAYYLDQVVSAGSGVRKHPLFFLKKSKKPPASYQQPTTQAQQPNIHVEIEKPDVSQEREKVKELMLKNDTSHSIVCDTLKKVYPSRDGNPEKLAVRGLSLALERGECFGMLGPNGAGKTSFISMMIGLTKPTSGMALVNGLDLATEMDEIYSSMGVCPQHDLLWECLTAREHLLFYGRLKNLKNSALTEAVEESLKSVNLFHGGVADKQAQTYSGGMKRRLSVAISLIGDPKVVYMDEPSTGLDPASRNQLWNIVKRAKKDRAIILTTHSMEEAEALCDRLGIFADGSLQCIGNPKELKARYGGSYVFTMTTSVSLEDEVENLVRQLSSNANKIYHLSGTQKFEIPKKDVRIGDVFRAVENAKSRFTINAWGLTDTTLEDVFIKVAQAALASTSTM
;
A
#
# COMPACT_ATOMS: atom_id res chain seq x y z
N MET A 1 -15.82 -9.25 10.39
CA MET A 1 -16.70 -8.14 9.93
C MET A 1 -17.05 -7.16 11.06
N GLN A 2 -17.46 -7.62 12.26
CA GLN A 2 -17.77 -6.73 13.39
C GLN A 2 -16.59 -5.90 13.93
N ARG A 3 -15.35 -6.43 13.83
CA ARG A 3 -14.11 -5.83 14.38
C ARG A 3 -13.96 -4.32 14.12
N ASN A 4 -14.34 -3.87 12.92
CA ASN A 4 -14.13 -2.50 12.45
C ASN A 4 -15.39 -1.92 11.78
N LEU A 5 -16.61 -2.31 12.15
CA LEU A 5 -17.81 -1.89 11.40
C LEU A 5 -17.90 -0.36 11.27
N ALA A 6 -17.69 0.37 12.36
CA ALA A 6 -17.71 1.84 12.34
C ALA A 6 -16.56 2.45 11.52
N GLU A 7 -15.35 1.90 11.62
CA GLU A 7 -14.20 2.35 10.83
C GLU A 7 -14.38 2.04 9.34
N ASN A 8 -14.86 0.84 9.00
CA ASN A 8 -15.20 0.43 7.65
C ASN A 8 -16.30 1.31 7.05
N ILE A 9 -17.33 1.66 7.84
CA ILE A 9 -18.37 2.60 7.40
C ILE A 9 -17.76 3.98 7.12
N ARG A 10 -16.91 4.49 8.02
CA ARG A 10 -16.22 5.78 7.80
C ARG A 10 -15.31 5.74 6.56
N LEU A 11 -14.62 4.63 6.34
CA LEU A 11 -13.77 4.39 5.18
C LEU A 11 -14.59 4.37 3.89
N ILE A 12 -15.70 3.65 3.85
CA ILE A 12 -16.61 3.57 2.70
C ILE A 12 -17.31 4.91 2.44
N LEU A 13 -17.54 5.73 3.48
CA LEU A 13 -18.12 7.07 3.34
C LEU A 13 -17.11 8.12 2.88
N PHE A 14 -15.80 7.85 2.96
CA PHE A 14 -14.76 8.81 2.59
C PHE A 14 -14.89 9.32 1.13
N PRO A 15 -15.11 8.48 0.10
CA PRO A 15 -15.39 8.94 -1.26
C PRO A 15 -16.57 9.91 -1.36
N VAL A 16 -17.62 9.68 -0.57
CA VAL A 16 -18.82 10.52 -0.55
C VAL A 16 -18.51 11.89 0.05
N LEU A 17 -17.78 11.94 1.16
CA LEU A 17 -17.34 13.19 1.80
C LEU A 17 -16.39 13.98 0.90
N LEU A 18 -15.47 13.29 0.24
CA LEU A 18 -14.55 13.88 -0.73
C LEU A 18 -15.31 14.51 -1.90
N CYS A 19 -16.24 13.75 -2.49
CA CYS A 19 -17.14 14.19 -3.55
C CYS A 19 -17.97 15.42 -3.14
N ALA A 20 -18.53 15.43 -1.92
CA ALA A 20 -19.22 16.60 -1.37
C ALA A 20 -18.29 17.82 -1.21
N GLY A 21 -17.04 17.61 -0.76
CA GLY A 21 -16.03 18.66 -0.69
C GLY A 21 -15.69 19.26 -2.06
N ILE A 22 -15.61 18.42 -3.10
CA ILE A 22 -15.39 18.86 -4.48
C ILE A 22 -16.55 19.73 -4.97
N LEU A 23 -17.81 19.33 -4.72
CA LEU A 23 -18.99 20.14 -5.05
C LEU A 23 -18.97 21.52 -4.38
N VAL A 24 -18.60 21.58 -3.10
CA VAL A 24 -18.46 22.85 -2.37
C VAL A 24 -17.36 23.71 -3.00
N ALA A 25 -16.22 23.12 -3.34
CA ALA A 25 -15.13 23.83 -4.01
C ALA A 25 -15.57 24.37 -5.39
N GLN A 26 -16.33 23.59 -6.17
CA GLN A 26 -16.89 24.05 -7.45
C GLN A 26 -17.84 25.23 -7.26
N PHE A 27 -18.71 25.16 -6.26
CA PHE A 27 -19.65 26.25 -5.95
C PHE A 27 -18.94 27.53 -5.50
N VAL A 28 -17.86 27.41 -4.71
CA VAL A 28 -17.04 28.55 -4.29
C VAL A 28 -16.28 29.14 -5.48
N ALA A 29 -15.71 28.30 -6.33
CA ALA A 29 -14.97 28.72 -7.52
C ALA A 29 -15.87 29.44 -8.53
N SER A 30 -17.08 28.93 -8.79
CA SER A 30 -18.03 29.60 -9.69
C SER A 30 -18.46 30.96 -9.14
N LYS A 31 -18.66 31.08 -7.82
CA LYS A 31 -19.00 32.35 -7.17
C LYS A 31 -17.86 33.36 -7.23
N LEU A 32 -16.61 32.93 -7.05
CA LEU A 32 -15.42 33.78 -7.19
C LEU A 32 -15.20 34.26 -8.64
N ARG A 33 -15.48 33.39 -9.63
CA ARG A 33 -15.37 33.71 -11.06
C ARG A 33 -16.38 34.76 -11.48
N ASN A 34 -17.62 34.66 -10.99
CA ASN A 34 -18.67 35.67 -11.23
C ASN A 34 -18.31 37.03 -10.60
N VAL A 35 -17.63 37.06 -9.45
CA VAL A 35 -17.18 38.31 -8.80
C VAL A 35 -16.02 38.98 -9.57
N HIS A 36 -15.15 38.21 -10.24
CA HIS A 36 -14.09 38.76 -11.08
C HIS A 36 -14.57 39.22 -12.47
N ALA A 37 -15.71 38.71 -12.94
CA ALA A 37 -16.30 39.08 -14.22
C ALA A 37 -16.94 40.50 -14.22
N ASP A 38 -17.29 41.04 -13.04
CA ASP A 38 -17.86 42.39 -12.90
C ASP A 38 -16.80 43.53 -12.89
N GLY A 39 -15.49 43.21 -12.90
CA GLY A 39 -14.43 44.18 -12.60
C GLY A 39 -13.49 44.62 -13.72
N LYS A 40 -13.52 44.01 -14.92
CA LYS A 40 -12.60 44.36 -16.03
C LYS A 40 -13.27 44.21 -17.39
N ASP A 41 -13.08 45.21 -18.24
CA ASP A 41 -13.57 45.31 -19.62
C ASP A 41 -13.50 43.98 -20.40
N ASN A 42 -14.69 43.46 -20.72
CA ASN A 42 -14.89 42.24 -21.49
C ASN A 42 -14.38 42.36 -22.94
N PRO A 43 -13.74 41.31 -23.51
CA PRO A 43 -14.03 40.89 -24.86
C PRO A 43 -15.38 40.16 -24.85
N MET A 44 -16.35 40.74 -25.57
CA MET A 44 -17.74 40.32 -25.76
C MET A 44 -17.91 38.80 -25.96
N SER A 45 -18.39 38.07 -24.94
CA SER A 45 -18.95 36.72 -25.07
C SER A 45 -20.44 36.82 -25.40
N ILE A 46 -20.83 36.32 -26.56
CA ILE A 46 -22.22 36.26 -27.00
C ILE A 46 -22.86 35.03 -26.33
N VAL A 47 -23.77 35.25 -25.39
CA VAL A 47 -24.67 34.20 -24.90
C VAL A 47 -25.77 34.02 -25.94
N LEU A 48 -25.78 32.89 -26.64
CA LEU A 48 -26.86 32.49 -27.54
C LEU A 48 -27.61 31.31 -26.91
N GLY A 49 -28.91 31.51 -26.73
CA GLY A 49 -29.84 30.51 -26.22
C GLY A 49 -30.01 29.32 -27.16
N THR A 50 -30.26 28.18 -26.53
CA THR A 50 -30.68 26.88 -27.06
C THR A 50 -31.39 26.95 -28.42
N SER A 51 -30.67 26.67 -29.49
CA SER A 51 -31.21 26.09 -30.72
C SER A 51 -30.06 25.48 -31.54
N ASP A 52 -30.23 24.23 -31.95
CA ASP A 52 -29.28 23.42 -32.72
C ASP A 52 -29.04 23.98 -34.14
N ALA A 53 -28.37 25.11 -34.24
CA ALA A 53 -27.88 25.65 -35.49
C ALA A 53 -26.35 25.71 -35.42
N ILE A 54 -25.70 24.77 -36.09
CA ILE A 54 -24.28 24.88 -36.44
C ILE A 54 -24.15 26.16 -37.26
N LEU A 55 -23.71 27.27 -36.64
CA LEU A 55 -23.33 28.47 -37.38
C LEU A 55 -22.19 28.08 -38.31
N THR A 56 -22.44 28.11 -39.62
CA THR A 56 -21.39 28.03 -40.61
C THR A 56 -20.38 29.15 -40.35
N PRO A 57 -19.07 28.86 -40.23
CA PRO A 57 -18.08 29.89 -39.92
C PRO A 57 -18.11 30.99 -40.98
N GLU A 58 -18.09 32.24 -40.53
CA GLU A 58 -18.14 33.39 -41.42
C GLU A 58 -16.80 33.56 -42.17
N LYS A 59 -16.90 34.02 -43.41
CA LYS A 59 -15.79 34.00 -44.36
C LYS A 59 -14.80 35.16 -44.14
N LEU A 60 -14.01 35.17 -43.06
CA LEU A 60 -13.01 36.22 -42.83
C LEU A 60 -11.77 36.05 -43.72
N PRO A 61 -11.34 37.11 -44.46
CA PRO A 61 -10.16 36.99 -45.32
C PRO A 61 -8.91 36.68 -44.49
N ALA A 62 -7.97 35.94 -45.09
CA ALA A 62 -6.71 35.58 -44.43
C ALA A 62 -5.84 36.82 -44.16
N PHE A 63 -6.01 37.45 -43.00
CA PHE A 63 -5.08 38.47 -42.50
C PHE A 63 -3.93 37.78 -41.76
N LEU A 64 -2.69 38.11 -42.14
CA LEU A 64 -1.48 37.74 -41.41
C LEU A 64 -1.12 38.90 -40.47
N GLN A 65 -0.70 38.58 -39.25
CA GLN A 65 -0.13 39.58 -38.35
C GLN A 65 1.27 39.94 -38.85
N ILE A 66 1.55 41.24 -39.03
CA ILE A 66 2.76 41.75 -39.69
C ILE A 66 3.68 42.39 -38.65
N PRO A 67 5.03 42.27 -38.79
CA PRO A 67 5.98 43.00 -37.96
C PRO A 67 5.75 44.52 -37.95
N LEU A 68 5.98 45.14 -36.79
CA LEU A 68 5.89 46.60 -36.63
C LEU A 68 6.85 47.30 -37.60
N PRO A 69 6.50 48.50 -38.13
CA PRO A 69 7.33 49.21 -39.12
C PRO A 69 8.79 49.41 -38.71
N GLU A 70 9.06 49.61 -37.41
CA GLU A 70 10.39 49.81 -36.84
C GLU A 70 11.23 48.52 -36.79
N ALA A 71 10.56 47.36 -36.74
CA ALA A 71 11.17 46.05 -36.65
C ALA A 71 11.36 45.35 -38.01
N ARG A 72 10.86 45.92 -39.13
CA ARG A 72 10.92 45.27 -40.45
C ARG A 72 12.35 45.08 -40.98
N ALA A 73 12.56 43.99 -41.71
CA ALA A 73 13.86 43.65 -42.30
C ALA A 73 14.43 44.72 -43.25
N VAL A 74 15.62 45.21 -42.95
CA VAL A 74 16.45 46.13 -43.76
C VAL A 74 17.88 45.61 -43.89
N ARG A 75 18.63 46.18 -44.82
CA ARG A 75 20.06 45.94 -44.99
C ARG A 75 20.84 46.48 -43.79
N THR A 76 21.59 45.61 -43.13
CA THR A 76 22.43 45.92 -41.95
C THR A 76 23.84 45.34 -42.10
N GLY A 77 24.77 45.68 -41.21
CA GLY A 77 26.15 45.13 -41.25
C GLY A 77 26.20 43.60 -41.11
N PHE A 78 25.22 43.01 -40.42
CA PHE A 78 25.11 41.57 -40.19
C PHE A 78 24.22 40.84 -41.21
N ILE A 79 23.41 41.55 -42.00
CA ILE A 79 22.64 41.02 -43.13
C ILE A 79 22.94 41.91 -44.37
N PRO A 80 24.05 41.66 -45.09
CA PRO A 80 24.55 42.55 -46.14
C PRO A 80 23.94 42.26 -47.53
N TYR A 81 22.75 41.67 -47.61
CA TYR A 81 22.13 41.36 -48.89
C TYR A 81 21.57 42.63 -49.56
N GLN A 82 21.91 42.84 -50.84
CA GLN A 82 21.56 44.04 -51.60
C GLN A 82 20.10 44.09 -52.03
N ASP A 83 19.37 42.97 -51.93
CA ASP A 83 17.94 42.84 -52.25
C ASP A 83 17.02 43.27 -51.09
N LEU A 84 17.58 43.56 -49.92
CA LEU A 84 16.88 44.18 -48.80
C LEU A 84 16.87 45.71 -48.88
N PRO A 85 15.82 46.37 -48.40
CA PRO A 85 15.70 47.83 -48.42
C PRO A 85 16.69 48.50 -47.45
N ASP A 86 17.04 49.75 -47.74
CA ASP A 86 17.92 50.55 -46.87
C ASP A 86 17.26 50.95 -45.54
N LYS A 87 18.08 51.10 -44.49
CA LYS A 87 17.65 51.49 -43.13
C LYS A 87 16.82 52.80 -43.10
N SER A 88 16.95 53.67 -44.11
CA SER A 88 16.15 54.88 -44.29
C SER A 88 14.63 54.61 -44.42
N CYS A 89 14.22 53.40 -44.83
CA CYS A 89 12.79 53.05 -44.90
C CYS A 89 12.13 52.93 -43.52
N LYS A 90 12.90 52.60 -42.46
CA LYS A 90 12.36 52.46 -41.09
C LYS A 90 11.89 53.82 -40.56
N ALA A 91 12.69 54.86 -40.80
CA ALA A 91 12.37 56.23 -40.40
C ALA A 91 11.13 56.81 -41.12
N THR A 92 10.83 56.33 -42.32
CA THR A 92 9.66 56.76 -43.11
C THR A 92 8.44 55.85 -42.95
N GLY A 93 8.56 54.74 -42.19
CA GLY A 93 7.51 53.73 -42.02
C GLY A 93 7.11 53.02 -43.31
N SER A 94 7.93 53.09 -44.35
CA SER A 94 7.62 52.60 -45.70
C SER A 94 8.25 51.24 -46.03
N CYS A 95 8.98 50.64 -45.09
CA CYS A 95 9.65 49.35 -45.33
C CYS A 95 8.64 48.26 -45.74
N PRO A 96 8.94 47.48 -46.79
CA PRO A 96 8.14 46.32 -47.15
C PRO A 96 8.24 45.20 -46.11
N VAL A 97 7.27 44.30 -46.15
CA VAL A 97 7.24 43.09 -45.33
C VAL A 97 7.97 41.98 -46.06
N THR A 98 9.06 41.49 -45.47
CA THR A 98 9.90 40.46 -46.09
C THR A 98 9.42 39.05 -45.75
N VAL A 99 9.37 38.18 -46.77
CA VAL A 99 9.18 36.73 -46.66
C VAL A 99 10.29 36.02 -47.43
N LEU A 100 10.92 35.01 -46.83
CA LEU A 100 11.97 34.22 -47.47
C LEU A 100 11.39 32.95 -48.10
N VAL A 101 11.88 32.59 -49.30
CA VAL A 101 11.48 31.37 -50.01
C VAL A 101 12.74 30.62 -50.45
N THR A 102 12.74 29.30 -50.25
CA THR A 102 13.81 28.39 -50.67
C THR A 102 13.23 27.06 -51.15
N GLY A 103 14.03 26.26 -51.86
CA GLY A 103 13.65 24.94 -52.36
C GLY A 103 14.58 24.47 -53.48
N LYS A 104 14.43 23.23 -53.94
CA LYS A 104 15.28 22.69 -55.03
C LYS A 104 14.97 23.28 -56.40
N ASN A 105 13.71 23.67 -56.64
CA ASN A 105 13.26 24.21 -57.93
C ASN A 105 13.11 25.75 -57.85
N GLU A 106 14.11 26.46 -58.37
CA GLU A 106 14.13 27.93 -58.38
C GLU A 106 13.01 28.52 -59.25
N SER A 107 12.58 27.84 -60.31
CA SER A 107 11.49 28.30 -61.16
C SER A 107 10.14 28.30 -60.42
N LEU A 108 9.90 27.27 -59.60
CA LEU A 108 8.76 27.19 -58.69
C LEU A 108 8.85 28.29 -57.63
N GLY A 109 10.02 28.50 -57.02
CA GLY A 109 10.26 29.58 -56.06
C GLY A 109 9.96 30.98 -56.59
N LYS A 110 10.40 31.30 -57.81
CA LYS A 110 10.12 32.59 -58.47
C LYS A 110 8.63 32.76 -58.80
N SER A 111 7.95 31.69 -59.23
CA SER A 111 6.50 31.70 -59.42
C SER A 111 5.75 31.90 -58.11
N VAL A 112 6.24 31.28 -57.03
CA VAL A 112 5.68 31.40 -55.68
C VAL A 112 5.75 32.85 -55.22
N ILE A 113 6.93 33.47 -55.26
CA ILE A 113 7.15 34.87 -54.86
C ILE A 113 6.22 35.82 -55.62
N LYS A 114 6.05 35.61 -56.92
CA LYS A 114 5.18 36.44 -57.77
C LYS A 114 3.70 36.33 -57.39
N ASN A 115 3.26 35.15 -56.95
CA ASN A 115 1.85 34.87 -56.69
C ASN A 115 1.46 34.96 -55.20
N LEU A 116 2.44 35.02 -54.30
CA LEU A 116 2.24 35.06 -52.84
C LEU A 116 1.36 36.25 -52.42
N PHE A 117 1.59 37.44 -52.99
CA PHE A 117 0.87 38.67 -52.61
C PHE A 117 -0.20 39.12 -53.63
N ASN A 118 -0.42 38.35 -54.71
CA ASN A 118 -1.27 38.76 -55.83
C ASN A 118 -2.75 38.36 -55.69
N THR A 119 -3.22 38.00 -54.49
CA THR A 119 -4.64 37.74 -54.22
C THR A 119 -5.43 39.05 -54.17
N ALA A 120 -5.68 39.61 -55.36
CA ALA A 120 -6.66 40.67 -55.57
C ALA A 120 -8.08 40.09 -55.44
N HIS A 121 -8.92 40.76 -54.63
CA HIS A 121 -10.40 40.78 -54.60
C HIS A 121 -10.97 40.50 -53.19
N LEU A 122 -11.04 41.56 -52.36
CA LEU A 122 -11.72 41.57 -51.06
C LEU A 122 -13.18 42.08 -51.21
N ASN A 123 -13.96 41.52 -52.15
CA ASN A 123 -15.41 41.78 -52.20
C ASN A 123 -16.13 40.76 -51.32
N PHE A 124 -16.53 41.19 -50.13
CA PHE A 124 -17.28 40.37 -49.19
C PHE A 124 -18.78 40.50 -49.46
N SER A 125 -19.40 39.45 -50.00
CA SER A 125 -20.86 39.33 -50.09
C SER A 125 -21.31 38.04 -49.37
N PRO A 126 -21.98 38.11 -48.21
CA PRO A 126 -22.56 36.93 -47.59
C PRO A 126 -23.84 36.58 -48.36
N ARG A 127 -23.74 35.70 -49.36
CA ARG A 127 -24.93 35.09 -49.96
C ARG A 127 -25.42 33.95 -49.06
N ARG A 128 -26.45 34.20 -48.24
CA ARG A 128 -27.57 33.27 -47.98
C ARG A 128 -28.67 33.94 -47.16
N GLN A 129 -29.85 34.08 -47.76
CA GLN A 129 -31.12 34.33 -47.07
C GLN A 129 -31.51 33.06 -46.30
N VAL A 130 -31.67 33.16 -44.99
CA VAL A 130 -32.45 32.18 -44.23
C VAL A 130 -33.84 32.80 -44.06
N SER A 131 -34.79 32.35 -44.87
CA SER A 131 -36.21 32.64 -44.69
C SER A 131 -36.72 31.86 -43.49
N LEU A 132 -36.87 32.51 -42.34
CA LEU A 132 -37.61 31.97 -41.21
C LEU A 132 -39.11 32.25 -41.41
N ASN A 133 -39.80 31.30 -42.04
CA ASN A 133 -41.24 31.14 -41.85
C ASN A 133 -41.45 30.33 -40.57
N SER A 134 -41.74 30.99 -39.46
CA SER A 134 -42.35 30.35 -38.30
C SER A 134 -43.23 31.34 -37.55
N SER A 135 -44.52 31.11 -37.68
CA SER A 135 -45.63 31.77 -36.98
C SER A 135 -45.65 31.42 -35.49
N THR A 136 -45.31 32.37 -34.63
CA THR A 136 -45.80 32.44 -33.24
C THR A 136 -45.80 33.91 -32.79
N PRO A 137 -46.87 34.41 -32.15
CA PRO A 137 -46.98 35.81 -31.76
C PRO A 137 -46.08 36.08 -30.55
N ILE A 138 -45.16 37.03 -30.69
CA ILE A 138 -44.38 37.55 -29.56
C ILE A 138 -45.13 38.78 -29.05
N ASP A 139 -45.46 38.74 -27.76
CA ASP A 139 -46.11 39.80 -27.02
C ASP A 139 -45.40 41.14 -27.21
N THR A 140 -46.18 42.10 -27.70
CA THR A 140 -45.86 43.51 -27.77
C THR A 140 -45.93 44.11 -26.38
N ASN A 141 -44.80 44.45 -25.76
CA ASN A 141 -44.73 45.43 -24.67
C ASN A 141 -43.30 45.87 -24.32
N ASP A 142 -42.50 46.27 -25.32
CA ASP A 142 -41.28 47.09 -25.05
C ASP A 142 -40.85 47.90 -26.29
N LEU A 143 -41.85 48.47 -26.98
CA LEU A 143 -41.66 49.51 -27.98
C LEU A 143 -41.87 50.85 -27.30
N LEU A 144 -40.80 51.44 -26.76
CA LEU A 144 -40.65 52.90 -26.55
C LEU A 144 -39.24 53.17 -26.00
N LEU A 145 -38.29 53.49 -26.89
CA LEU A 145 -37.28 54.56 -26.74
C LEU A 145 -36.27 54.50 -27.91
N GLY A 146 -36.31 55.53 -28.77
CA GLY A 146 -35.15 56.06 -29.47
C GLY A 146 -34.70 55.37 -30.76
N GLU A 147 -35.08 55.96 -31.89
CA GLU A 147 -34.38 55.79 -33.17
C GLU A 147 -32.88 56.09 -33.03
N ARG A 148 -32.05 55.06 -33.05
CA ARG A 148 -30.71 55.09 -33.63
C ARG A 148 -30.52 53.78 -34.39
N GLU A 149 -30.26 53.89 -35.70
CA GLU A 149 -29.84 52.76 -36.55
C GLU A 149 -28.67 52.04 -35.87
N HIS A 150 -28.97 50.92 -35.21
CA HIS A 150 -27.97 50.11 -34.54
C HIS A 150 -27.17 49.35 -35.59
N ILE A 151 -25.99 49.87 -35.94
CA ILE A 151 -24.95 49.06 -36.59
C ILE A 151 -24.77 47.78 -35.74
N PRO A 152 -24.96 46.58 -36.30
CA PRO A 152 -24.82 45.32 -35.57
C PRO A 152 -23.49 45.27 -34.81
N SER A 153 -23.52 44.81 -33.56
CA SER A 153 -22.33 44.67 -32.70
C SER A 153 -21.19 43.91 -33.39
N TYR A 154 -21.53 42.97 -34.26
CA TYR A 154 -20.62 42.25 -35.15
C TYR A 154 -19.90 43.15 -36.16
N ILE A 155 -20.61 44.03 -36.90
CA ILE A 155 -19.97 44.97 -37.84
C ILE A 155 -19.00 45.88 -37.09
N ARG A 156 -19.33 46.30 -35.87
CA ARG A 156 -18.43 47.08 -35.01
C ARG A 156 -17.19 46.29 -34.58
N ALA A 157 -17.33 45.00 -34.25
CA ALA A 157 -16.23 44.12 -33.90
C ALA A 157 -15.31 43.84 -35.10
N VAL A 158 -15.89 43.52 -36.26
CA VAL A 158 -15.16 43.32 -37.52
C VAL A 158 -14.47 44.59 -37.99
N LYS A 159 -15.12 45.76 -37.89
CA LYS A 159 -14.51 47.05 -38.23
C LYS A 159 -13.32 47.38 -37.32
N LYS A 160 -13.42 47.08 -36.01
CA LYS A 160 -12.33 47.22 -35.02
C LYS A 160 -11.20 46.19 -35.25
N MET A 161 -11.53 45.00 -35.73
CA MET A 161 -10.58 43.96 -36.12
C MET A 161 -9.83 44.39 -37.39
N ILE A 162 -10.54 44.70 -38.47
CA ILE A 162 -9.98 45.09 -39.77
C ILE A 162 -9.15 46.38 -39.65
N SER A 163 -9.57 47.35 -38.85
CA SER A 163 -8.78 48.58 -38.62
C SER A 163 -7.42 48.34 -37.96
N LYS A 164 -7.20 47.15 -37.37
CA LYS A 164 -5.94 46.74 -36.73
C LYS A 164 -4.99 45.97 -37.66
N TYR A 165 -5.48 45.48 -38.82
CA TYR A 165 -4.69 44.64 -39.73
C TYR A 165 -4.30 45.40 -41.00
N GLU A 166 -3.05 45.23 -41.41
CA GLU A 166 -2.54 45.79 -42.67
C GLU A 166 -2.63 44.73 -43.79
N VAL A 167 -2.93 45.16 -45.01
CA VAL A 167 -3.06 44.29 -46.18
C VAL A 167 -1.77 44.32 -46.99
N ILE A 168 -1.18 43.14 -47.23
CA ILE A 168 0.05 43.00 -48.01
C ILE A 168 -0.28 42.92 -49.51
N LYS A 169 0.34 43.76 -50.34
CA LYS A 169 0.26 43.70 -51.81
C LYS A 169 1.64 43.87 -52.45
N PRO A 170 1.87 43.37 -53.68
CA PRO A 170 3.17 43.49 -54.35
C PRO A 170 3.54 44.94 -54.67
N GLN A 171 2.56 45.81 -54.91
CA GLN A 171 2.75 47.25 -55.10
C GLN A 171 1.62 48.02 -54.42
N CYS A 172 1.96 48.94 -53.52
CA CYS A 172 1.03 49.85 -52.87
C CYS A 172 1.37 51.30 -53.25
N LYS A 173 0.36 52.13 -53.56
CA LYS A 173 0.55 53.58 -53.61
C LYS A 173 0.80 54.11 -52.18
N HIS A 174 1.65 55.12 -52.02
CA HIS A 174 2.06 55.65 -50.71
C HIS A 174 0.84 55.97 -49.81
N LYS A 175 0.74 55.32 -48.64
CA LYS A 175 -0.38 55.44 -47.68
C LYS A 175 -1.78 55.16 -48.27
N ALA A 176 -1.87 54.30 -49.29
CA ALA A 176 -3.16 53.90 -49.83
C ALA A 176 -3.97 53.10 -48.79
N LYS A 177 -5.09 53.66 -48.36
CA LYS A 177 -6.10 52.93 -47.60
C LYS A 177 -6.93 52.09 -48.59
N VAL A 178 -7.03 50.79 -48.31
CA VAL A 178 -7.90 49.86 -49.04
C VAL A 178 -9.25 49.85 -48.32
N LEU A 179 -10.30 50.22 -49.04
CA LEU A 179 -11.68 50.10 -48.58
C LEU A 179 -12.14 48.65 -48.76
N ILE A 180 -12.55 48.02 -47.66
CA ILE A 180 -13.15 46.70 -47.64
C ILE A 180 -14.66 46.90 -47.45
N LEU A 181 -15.43 46.49 -48.46
CA LEU A 181 -16.89 46.58 -48.43
C LEU A 181 -17.44 45.43 -47.57
N LEU A 182 -18.14 45.76 -46.48
CA LEU A 182 -18.84 44.81 -45.62
C LEU A 182 -20.33 44.86 -45.97
N GLN A 183 -20.78 43.90 -46.79
CA GLN A 183 -22.20 43.76 -47.10
C GLN A 183 -22.86 42.83 -46.08
N THR A 184 -24.00 43.24 -45.53
CA THR A 184 -24.92 42.37 -44.78
C THR A 184 -26.32 42.52 -45.35
N ALA A 185 -27.27 41.65 -44.94
CA ALA A 185 -28.63 41.68 -45.47
C ALA A 185 -29.39 43.00 -45.20
N SER A 186 -28.93 43.85 -44.28
CA SER A 186 -29.59 45.10 -43.89
C SER A 186 -28.72 46.37 -43.92
N VAL A 187 -27.39 46.28 -43.99
CA VAL A 187 -26.48 47.46 -43.99
C VAL A 187 -25.25 47.21 -44.88
N ASN A 188 -24.88 48.22 -45.68
CA ASN A 188 -23.59 48.31 -46.36
C ASN A 188 -22.68 49.25 -45.56
N ASP A 189 -21.59 48.74 -44.99
CA ASP A 189 -20.58 49.55 -44.29
C ASP A 189 -19.19 49.32 -44.91
N THR A 190 -18.26 50.24 -44.71
CA THR A 190 -16.89 50.15 -45.24
C THR A 190 -15.87 50.19 -44.12
N ALA A 191 -14.91 49.26 -44.14
CA ALA A 191 -13.74 49.27 -43.26
C ALA A 191 -12.49 49.72 -44.04
N GLU A 192 -11.64 50.53 -43.42
CA GLU A 192 -10.38 50.98 -44.00
C GLU A 192 -9.22 50.12 -43.46
N ALA A 193 -8.42 49.54 -44.36
CA ALA A 193 -7.18 48.83 -44.03
C ALA A 193 -5.98 49.50 -44.73
N THR A 194 -4.82 49.53 -44.09
CA THR A 194 -3.59 50.10 -44.68
C THR A 194 -2.92 49.11 -45.63
N CYS A 195 -2.55 49.55 -46.85
CA CYS A 195 -1.79 48.74 -47.80
C CYS A 195 -0.30 48.81 -47.50
N VAL A 196 0.37 47.66 -47.38
CA VAL A 196 1.82 47.57 -47.18
C VAL A 196 2.47 46.74 -48.30
N PRO A 197 3.60 47.19 -48.88
CA PRO A 197 4.30 46.43 -49.90
C PRO A 197 4.87 45.13 -49.33
N GLY A 198 4.63 44.00 -49.99
CA GLY A 198 5.23 42.69 -49.67
C GLY A 198 6.45 42.40 -50.54
N LEU A 199 7.53 41.94 -49.93
CA LEU A 199 8.79 41.58 -50.58
C LEU A 199 9.08 40.09 -50.37
N GLY A 200 9.02 39.29 -51.43
CA GLY A 200 9.42 37.88 -51.39
C GLY A 200 10.84 37.73 -51.92
N LEU A 201 11.74 37.16 -51.13
CA LEU A 201 13.15 36.97 -51.50
C LEU A 201 13.50 35.49 -51.60
N TRP A 202 14.28 35.13 -52.62
CA TRP A 202 14.78 33.77 -52.81
C TRP A 202 16.13 33.58 -52.11
N ARG A 203 16.35 32.40 -51.51
CA ARG A 203 17.64 31.96 -50.97
C ARG A 203 18.00 30.58 -51.49
N ASN A 204 19.28 30.34 -51.73
CA ASN A 204 19.77 29.09 -52.35
C ASN A 204 19.81 27.89 -51.40
N SER A 205 19.65 28.09 -50.10
CA SER A 205 19.73 27.03 -49.09
C SER A 205 18.89 27.37 -47.87
N SER A 206 18.28 26.35 -47.27
CA SER A 206 17.59 26.42 -45.97
C SER A 206 18.50 26.91 -44.84
N LEU A 207 19.80 26.64 -44.93
CA LEU A 207 20.81 27.08 -43.95
C LEU A 207 20.94 28.61 -43.92
N LEU A 208 20.88 29.25 -45.09
CA LEU A 208 20.94 30.72 -45.22
C LEU A 208 19.65 31.38 -44.71
N VAL A 209 18.50 30.75 -44.99
CA VAL A 209 17.21 31.23 -44.49
C VAL A 209 17.17 31.15 -42.97
N ASN A 210 17.62 30.04 -42.38
CA ASN A 210 17.67 29.87 -40.93
C ASN A 210 18.61 30.88 -40.26
N ASP A 211 19.79 31.13 -40.85
CA ASP A 211 20.75 32.12 -40.36
C ASP A 211 20.17 33.55 -40.41
N GLU A 212 19.49 33.93 -41.50
CA GLU A 212 18.88 35.25 -41.67
C GLU A 212 17.65 35.46 -40.77
N LEU A 213 16.82 34.43 -40.59
CA LEU A 213 15.68 34.47 -39.65
C LEU A 213 16.16 34.65 -38.20
N PHE A 214 17.19 33.90 -37.78
CA PHE A 214 17.64 33.93 -36.39
C PHE A 214 18.45 35.19 -36.05
N LYS A 215 19.32 35.65 -36.96
CA LYS A 215 20.03 36.94 -36.83
C LYS A 215 19.08 38.15 -36.93
N GLY A 216 17.89 37.97 -37.48
CA GLY A 216 16.86 39.00 -37.53
C GLY A 216 16.28 39.36 -36.16
N TYR A 217 16.34 38.47 -35.17
CA TYR A 217 15.82 38.74 -33.83
C TYR A 217 16.81 39.55 -32.97
N ALA A 218 16.27 40.42 -32.11
CA ALA A 218 17.06 41.35 -31.30
C ALA A 218 18.06 40.65 -30.36
N GLU A 219 17.76 39.46 -29.84
CA GLU A 219 18.68 38.68 -28.98
C GLU A 219 19.72 37.89 -29.78
N GLY A 220 19.57 37.77 -31.10
CA GLY A 220 20.40 36.95 -31.98
C GLY A 220 21.46 37.74 -32.77
N ASN A 221 21.52 39.06 -32.63
CA ASN A 221 22.47 39.92 -33.35
C ASN A 221 23.33 40.79 -32.43
N SER A 222 24.51 41.18 -32.94
CA SER A 222 25.50 41.96 -32.19
C SER A 222 25.11 43.43 -31.94
N GLU A 223 24.09 43.93 -32.64
CA GLU A 223 23.64 45.33 -32.59
C GLU A 223 22.39 45.53 -31.71
N ASN A 224 21.77 44.45 -31.20
CA ASN A 224 20.50 44.43 -30.48
C ASN A 224 19.35 45.18 -31.19
N GLU A 225 19.39 45.31 -32.52
CA GLU A 225 18.34 45.94 -33.32
C GLU A 225 17.40 44.88 -33.92
N ALA A 226 16.08 45.06 -33.79
CA ALA A 226 15.12 44.13 -34.38
C ALA A 226 15.08 44.26 -35.92
N ASN A 227 15.31 43.14 -36.61
CA ASN A 227 15.25 43.00 -38.07
C ASN A 227 14.38 41.80 -38.45
N GLU A 228 13.11 41.86 -38.04
CA GLU A 228 12.13 40.79 -38.13
C GLU A 228 11.68 40.54 -39.57
N ILE A 229 11.65 39.25 -39.91
CA ILE A 229 11.09 38.70 -41.15
C ILE A 229 9.79 37.98 -40.77
N LEU A 230 8.74 38.16 -41.57
CA LEU A 230 7.39 37.63 -41.26
C LEU A 230 7.38 36.10 -41.12
N GLY A 231 8.15 35.42 -41.96
CA GLY A 231 8.29 33.97 -41.98
C GLY A 231 9.02 33.51 -43.24
N ALA A 232 9.19 32.20 -43.36
CA ALA A 232 9.82 31.60 -44.51
C ALA A 232 9.15 30.29 -44.93
N TYR A 233 9.26 29.99 -46.23
CA TYR A 233 8.72 28.80 -46.87
C TYR A 233 9.84 28.03 -47.55
N ASP A 234 10.05 26.78 -47.15
CA ASP A 234 10.96 25.84 -47.79
C ASP A 234 10.16 24.76 -48.50
N PHE A 235 10.17 24.79 -49.83
CA PHE A 235 9.45 23.82 -50.67
C PHE A 235 10.24 22.53 -50.92
N LEU A 236 11.39 22.33 -50.27
CA LEU A 236 12.15 21.07 -50.27
C LEU A 236 12.26 20.44 -51.68
N ASN A 237 11.70 19.24 -51.86
CA ASN A 237 11.64 18.49 -53.13
C ASN A 237 10.23 18.56 -53.76
N THR A 238 9.58 19.72 -53.71
CA THR A 238 8.24 19.89 -54.31
C THR A 238 8.34 19.94 -55.83
N ASP A 239 7.64 19.00 -56.47
CA ASP A 239 7.50 18.82 -57.93
C ASP A 239 6.01 18.67 -58.28
N GLU A 240 5.64 18.55 -59.56
CA GLU A 240 4.23 18.50 -59.99
C GLU A 240 3.36 17.44 -59.30
N THR A 241 3.96 16.33 -58.84
CA THR A 241 3.26 15.20 -58.22
C THR A 241 3.41 15.13 -56.70
N ASN A 242 4.35 15.86 -56.11
CA ASN A 242 4.70 15.74 -54.69
C ASN A 242 4.80 17.12 -54.05
N PHE A 243 3.97 17.40 -53.03
CA PHE A 243 3.99 18.65 -52.27
C PHE A 243 4.66 18.45 -50.91
N ASN A 244 5.88 18.94 -50.75
CA ASN A 244 6.66 18.87 -49.51
C ASN A 244 7.01 20.28 -49.04
N LEU A 245 6.42 20.70 -47.92
CA LEU A 245 6.56 22.07 -47.43
C LEU A 245 7.02 22.08 -45.97
N SER A 246 8.03 22.90 -45.68
CA SER A 246 8.38 23.34 -44.34
C SER A 246 8.09 24.83 -44.21
N ILE A 247 7.44 25.24 -43.12
CA ILE A 247 7.08 26.63 -42.85
C ILE A 247 7.73 27.05 -41.54
N TRP A 248 8.46 28.15 -41.57
CA TRP A 248 8.97 28.82 -40.38
C TRP A 248 8.17 30.09 -40.13
N TYR A 249 7.55 30.18 -38.96
CA TYR A 249 6.73 31.30 -38.54
C TYR A 249 7.10 31.70 -37.11
N ASN A 250 6.77 32.95 -36.75
CA ASN A 250 7.01 33.43 -35.40
C ASN A 250 5.85 33.07 -34.46
N SER A 251 6.17 32.38 -33.35
CA SER A 251 5.18 31.88 -32.39
C SER A 251 4.65 32.92 -31.39
N THR A 252 5.22 34.13 -31.36
CA THR A 252 4.67 35.23 -30.53
C THR A 252 3.41 35.86 -31.14
N TYR A 253 3.12 35.63 -32.43
CA TYR A 253 1.86 35.99 -33.05
C TYR A 253 0.74 35.00 -32.67
N GLU A 254 -0.53 35.45 -32.67
CA GLU A 254 -1.68 34.74 -32.09
C GLU A 254 -1.76 33.26 -32.52
N LYS A 255 -1.79 32.35 -31.53
CA LYS A 255 -1.26 30.96 -31.61
C LYS A 255 -1.95 29.99 -32.58
N HIS A 256 -3.24 30.15 -32.90
CA HIS A 256 -3.99 29.09 -33.61
C HIS A 256 -4.39 29.45 -35.04
N SER A 257 -4.56 30.73 -35.35
CA SER A 257 -5.01 31.16 -36.69
C SER A 257 -3.86 31.34 -37.67
N THR A 258 -2.67 31.73 -37.20
CA THR A 258 -1.51 32.10 -38.04
C THR A 258 -0.93 30.91 -38.82
N ILE A 259 -0.81 29.74 -38.20
CA ILE A 259 -0.27 28.52 -38.83
C ILE A 259 -1.16 28.05 -39.97
N LEU A 260 -2.45 27.91 -39.69
CA LEU A 260 -3.42 27.41 -40.66
C LEU A 260 -3.54 28.37 -41.86
N ARG A 261 -3.41 29.68 -41.62
CA ARG A 261 -3.36 30.71 -42.66
C ARG A 261 -2.07 30.65 -43.49
N ALA A 262 -0.91 30.42 -42.88
CA ALA A 262 0.37 30.28 -43.59
C ALA A 262 0.41 29.01 -44.48
N VAL A 263 -0.09 27.88 -43.98
CA VAL A 263 -0.23 26.62 -44.75
C VAL A 263 -1.17 26.83 -45.94
N ASN A 264 -2.31 27.48 -45.71
CA ASN A 264 -3.27 27.78 -46.76
C ASN A 264 -2.67 28.68 -47.85
N MET A 265 -1.90 29.71 -47.45
CA MET A 265 -1.22 30.62 -48.37
C MET A 265 -0.25 29.87 -49.29
N ALA A 266 0.59 28.99 -48.73
CA ALA A 266 1.53 28.19 -49.51
C ALA A 266 0.82 27.19 -50.44
N SER A 267 -0.24 26.55 -49.95
CA SER A 267 -1.04 25.59 -50.73
C SER A 267 -1.75 26.26 -51.91
N ASN A 268 -2.32 27.45 -51.70
CA ASN A 268 -2.94 28.27 -52.75
C ASN A 268 -1.96 28.62 -53.87
N VAL A 269 -0.73 28.97 -53.50
CA VAL A 269 0.31 29.35 -54.46
C VAL A 269 0.78 28.15 -55.27
N TYR A 270 0.96 26.99 -54.64
CA TYR A 270 1.31 25.75 -55.34
C TYR A 270 0.23 25.32 -56.34
N LEU A 271 -1.05 25.42 -55.99
CA LEU A 271 -2.15 25.09 -56.91
C LEU A 271 -2.23 26.06 -58.11
N LYS A 272 -1.95 27.36 -57.90
CA LYS A 272 -1.85 28.33 -58.99
C LYS A 272 -0.66 28.08 -59.91
N PHE A 273 0.42 27.50 -59.40
CA PHE A 273 1.55 27.08 -60.21
C PHE A 273 1.17 25.92 -61.15
N LEU A 274 0.44 24.91 -60.67
CA LEU A 274 0.05 23.74 -61.47
C LEU A 274 -1.00 24.05 -62.55
N ASN A 275 -2.07 24.77 -62.20
CA ASN A 275 -3.25 24.89 -63.06
C ASN A 275 -3.49 26.30 -63.64
N GLY A 276 -2.57 27.24 -63.42
CA GLY A 276 -2.64 28.61 -63.95
C GLY A 276 -3.34 29.62 -63.03
N THR A 277 -3.23 30.91 -63.38
CA THR A 277 -3.57 32.06 -62.51
C THR A 277 -5.06 32.28 -62.27
N GLY A 278 -5.94 31.57 -62.99
CA GLY A 278 -7.40 31.75 -62.92
C GLY A 278 -8.11 30.94 -61.83
N ILE A 279 -7.42 30.00 -61.17
CA ILE A 279 -8.04 29.12 -60.19
C ILE A 279 -7.99 29.73 -58.79
N LYS A 280 -9.16 29.78 -58.13
CA LYS A 280 -9.32 30.16 -56.73
C LYS A 280 -9.60 28.91 -55.91
N MET A 281 -8.91 28.75 -54.79
CA MET A 281 -9.24 27.70 -53.84
C MET A 281 -10.39 28.15 -52.95
N LEU A 282 -11.25 27.22 -52.56
CA LEU A 282 -12.43 27.52 -51.73
C LEU A 282 -12.06 27.95 -50.29
N LEU A 283 -10.80 27.76 -49.91
CA LEU A 283 -10.21 28.05 -48.61
C LEU A 283 -9.68 29.50 -48.48
N ASP A 284 -10.13 30.47 -49.28
CA ASP A 284 -9.73 31.89 -49.11
C ASP A 284 -10.08 32.46 -47.72
N PHE A 285 -10.92 31.75 -46.95
CA PHE A 285 -11.41 32.12 -45.64
C PHE A 285 -11.20 30.96 -44.66
N VAL A 286 -10.13 31.04 -43.87
CA VAL A 286 -9.79 30.04 -42.85
C VAL A 286 -9.83 30.71 -41.48
N GLU A 287 -10.90 30.43 -40.76
CA GLU A 287 -11.03 30.71 -39.34
C GLU A 287 -11.05 29.38 -38.59
N GLY A 288 -10.40 29.33 -37.43
CA GLY A 288 -10.59 28.20 -36.53
C GLY A 288 -12.07 28.16 -36.15
N MET A 289 -12.70 27.00 -36.27
CA MET A 289 -14.11 26.87 -35.90
C MET A 289 -14.28 27.35 -34.44
N PRO A 290 -15.13 28.34 -34.15
CA PRO A 290 -15.34 28.76 -32.77
C PRO A 290 -15.85 27.55 -32.00
N MET A 291 -15.09 27.13 -30.99
CA MET A 291 -15.53 26.05 -30.13
C MET A 291 -16.84 26.46 -29.48
N PRO A 292 -17.86 25.58 -29.42
CA PRO A 292 -19.10 25.91 -28.74
C PRO A 292 -18.76 26.36 -27.31
N PRO A 293 -19.42 27.41 -26.79
CA PRO A 293 -19.19 27.87 -25.43
C PRO A 293 -19.40 26.67 -24.50
N GLN A 294 -18.32 26.30 -23.82
CA GLN A 294 -18.34 25.29 -22.79
C GLN A 294 -19.44 25.70 -21.82
N ASN A 295 -20.50 24.91 -21.67
CA ASN A 295 -21.51 25.18 -20.64
C ASN A 295 -20.77 25.18 -19.30
N ASP A 296 -20.47 26.38 -18.80
CA ASP A 296 -19.69 26.65 -17.58
C ASP A 296 -20.32 26.02 -16.32
N LEU A 297 -21.54 25.48 -16.42
CA LEU A 297 -22.19 24.75 -15.33
C LEU A 297 -21.56 23.37 -15.04
N ALA A 298 -20.75 22.82 -15.94
CA ALA A 298 -19.89 21.64 -15.67
C ALA A 298 -18.41 22.02 -15.42
N GLY A 299 -18.09 23.31 -15.42
CA GLY A 299 -16.73 23.86 -15.56
C GLY A 299 -16.03 24.28 -14.27
N GLY A 300 -16.36 23.68 -13.12
CA GLY A 300 -15.78 24.10 -11.83
C GLY A 300 -14.42 23.47 -11.47
N LEU A 301 -14.11 22.25 -11.96
CA LEU A 301 -12.84 21.57 -11.69
C LEU A 301 -12.11 21.06 -12.93
N ASP A 302 -12.83 20.61 -13.96
CA ASP A 302 -12.19 20.04 -15.17
C ASP A 302 -11.36 21.07 -15.95
N SER A 303 -11.69 22.37 -15.82
CA SER A 303 -10.91 23.47 -16.40
C SER A 303 -9.73 23.91 -15.52
N LEU A 304 -9.77 23.62 -14.21
CA LEU A 304 -8.80 24.08 -13.20
C LEU A 304 -7.77 22.99 -12.85
N ILE A 305 -8.18 21.72 -12.97
CA ILE A 305 -7.44 20.48 -12.63
C ILE A 305 -7.34 19.54 -13.85
N GLY A 306 -7.79 19.94 -15.04
CA GLY A 306 -7.91 19.06 -16.21
C GLY A 306 -6.66 18.25 -16.58
N GLY A 307 -5.45 18.74 -16.32
CA GLY A 307 -4.22 17.96 -16.53
C GLY A 307 -3.85 16.97 -15.42
N SER A 308 -4.43 17.12 -14.22
CA SER A 308 -4.08 16.41 -12.97
C SER A 308 -5.26 15.65 -12.33
N LEU A 309 -6.43 15.60 -12.98
CA LEU A 309 -7.56 14.80 -12.54
C LEU A 309 -7.24 13.29 -12.36
N PRO A 310 -6.38 12.63 -13.20
CA PRO A 310 -6.05 11.22 -13.02
C PRO A 310 -5.19 11.01 -11.77
N LEU A 311 -4.34 11.98 -11.42
CA LEU A 311 -3.54 11.97 -10.19
C LEU A 311 -4.43 11.91 -8.96
N PHE A 312 -5.45 12.78 -8.91
CA PHE A 312 -6.37 12.85 -7.79
C PHE A 312 -7.09 11.52 -7.58
N PHE A 313 -7.69 10.95 -8.62
CA PHE A 313 -8.36 9.65 -8.52
C PHE A 313 -7.41 8.50 -8.22
N THR A 314 -6.18 8.54 -8.75
CA THR A 314 -5.14 7.56 -8.43
C THR A 314 -4.89 7.54 -6.92
N TRP A 315 -4.72 8.69 -6.27
CA TRP A 315 -4.55 8.75 -4.81
C TRP A 315 -5.77 8.28 -4.03
N VAL A 316 -6.97 8.69 -4.44
CA VAL A 316 -8.22 8.29 -3.77
C VAL A 316 -8.35 6.76 -3.77
N ILE A 317 -8.19 6.14 -4.94
CA ILE A 317 -8.31 4.69 -5.09
C ILE A 317 -7.18 3.95 -4.35
N LEU A 318 -5.95 4.45 -4.43
CA LEU A 318 -4.80 3.86 -3.74
C LEU A 318 -4.88 4.00 -2.20
N GLN A 319 -5.70 4.89 -1.65
CA GLN A 319 -5.80 5.10 -0.20
C GLN A 319 -6.27 3.86 0.58
N LEU A 320 -6.94 2.90 -0.08
CA LEU A 320 -7.26 1.60 0.53
C LEU A 320 -6.04 0.70 0.74
N PHE A 321 -4.96 0.90 -0.02
CA PHE A 321 -3.79 0.04 0.02
C PHE A 321 -3.07 0.05 1.39
N PRO A 322 -2.77 1.22 2.00
CA PRO A 322 -2.23 1.28 3.36
C PRO A 322 -3.09 0.56 4.41
N VAL A 323 -4.42 0.58 4.28
CA VAL A 323 -5.33 -0.08 5.22
C VAL A 323 -5.21 -1.60 5.14
N ILE A 324 -5.15 -2.15 3.92
CA ILE A 324 -4.93 -3.58 3.68
C ILE A 324 -3.60 -4.02 4.30
N VAL A 325 -2.51 -3.33 3.96
CA VAL A 325 -1.15 -3.66 4.44
C VAL A 325 -1.05 -3.55 5.96
N THR A 326 -1.57 -2.47 6.55
CA THR A 326 -1.54 -2.23 8.01
C THR A 326 -2.28 -3.34 8.75
N THR A 327 -3.44 -3.77 8.25
CA THR A 327 -4.24 -4.83 8.88
C THR A 327 -3.52 -6.19 8.81
N LEU A 328 -2.96 -6.54 7.66
CA LEU A 328 -2.20 -7.79 7.48
C LEU A 328 -0.94 -7.83 8.36
N VAL A 329 -0.19 -6.71 8.41
CA VAL A 329 1.01 -6.60 9.25
C VAL A 329 0.65 -6.58 10.73
N TYR A 330 -0.50 -6.02 11.12
CA TYR A 330 -0.96 -6.05 12.51
C TYR A 330 -1.24 -7.47 12.99
N GLU A 331 -1.94 -8.27 12.19
CA GLU A 331 -2.20 -9.68 12.52
C GLU A 331 -0.92 -10.51 12.61
N LYS A 332 0.07 -10.20 11.78
CA LYS A 332 1.40 -10.82 11.80
C LYS A 332 2.21 -10.38 13.01
N GLN A 333 2.26 -9.08 13.33
CA GLN A 333 3.03 -8.53 14.46
C GLN A 333 2.53 -9.09 15.79
N GLN A 334 1.20 -9.22 15.94
CA GLN A 334 0.56 -9.75 17.15
C GLN A 334 0.47 -11.29 17.16
N ASN A 335 1.04 -11.99 16.15
CA ASN A 335 0.97 -13.46 16.02
C ASN A 335 -0.46 -14.04 16.07
N LEU A 336 -1.47 -13.24 15.73
CA LEU A 336 -2.88 -13.63 15.82
C LEU A 336 -3.22 -14.72 14.82
N ARG A 337 -2.60 -14.70 13.63
CA ARG A 337 -2.73 -15.78 12.64
C ARG A 337 -2.25 -17.12 13.20
N MET A 338 -1.13 -17.14 13.94
CA MET A 338 -0.65 -18.37 14.58
C MET A 338 -1.58 -18.87 15.66
N MET A 339 -2.15 -17.96 16.45
CA MET A 339 -3.15 -18.32 17.44
C MET A 339 -4.39 -18.96 16.78
N MET A 340 -4.89 -18.41 15.68
CA MET A 340 -5.98 -19.02 14.90
C MET A 340 -5.62 -20.41 14.37
N LYS A 341 -4.40 -20.56 13.85
CA LYS A 341 -3.89 -21.84 13.33
C LYS A 341 -3.81 -22.91 14.42
N MET A 342 -3.31 -22.54 15.60
CA MET A 342 -3.25 -23.42 16.78
C MET A 342 -4.62 -23.89 17.26
N HIS A 343 -5.68 -23.15 16.93
CA HIS A 343 -7.07 -23.51 17.24
C HIS A 343 -7.79 -24.24 16.10
N GLY A 344 -7.06 -24.66 15.05
CA GLY A 344 -7.56 -25.50 13.96
C GLY A 344 -7.91 -24.77 12.67
N LEU A 345 -7.57 -23.48 12.52
CA LEU A 345 -7.77 -22.78 11.25
C LEU A 345 -6.65 -23.12 10.25
N GLY A 346 -7.00 -23.80 9.16
CA GLY A 346 -6.07 -24.06 8.07
C GLY A 346 -5.64 -22.78 7.32
N ASP A 347 -4.47 -22.84 6.67
CA ASP A 347 -3.92 -21.71 5.91
C ASP A 347 -4.80 -21.30 4.71
N GLY A 348 -5.43 -22.27 4.01
CA GLY A 348 -6.30 -22.01 2.85
C GLY A 348 -7.56 -21.20 3.21
N PRO A 349 -8.38 -21.65 4.17
CA PRO A 349 -9.53 -20.89 4.65
C PRO A 349 -9.18 -19.48 5.15
N TYR A 350 -8.04 -19.31 5.83
CA TYR A 350 -7.56 -17.98 6.24
C TYR A 350 -7.36 -17.06 5.04
N TRP A 351 -6.66 -17.52 4.00
CA TRP A 351 -6.44 -16.76 2.78
C TRP A 351 -7.76 -16.38 2.09
N MET A 352 -8.68 -17.33 1.95
CA MET A 352 -9.99 -17.09 1.32
C MET A 352 -10.83 -16.07 2.10
N ILE A 353 -10.92 -16.20 3.42
CA ILE A 353 -11.70 -15.29 4.27
C ILE A 353 -11.10 -13.88 4.24
N THR A 354 -9.78 -13.77 4.38
CA THR A 354 -9.08 -12.48 4.38
C THR A 354 -9.17 -11.80 3.02
N TYR A 355 -8.97 -12.54 1.92
CA TYR A 355 -9.13 -12.02 0.57
C TYR A 355 -10.56 -11.56 0.30
N LEU A 356 -11.56 -12.38 0.64
CA LEU A 356 -12.98 -12.04 0.48
C LEU A 356 -13.37 -10.81 1.31
N TYR A 357 -12.85 -10.69 2.54
CA TYR A 357 -13.09 -9.52 3.38
C TYR A 357 -12.61 -8.23 2.71
N PHE A 358 -11.37 -8.21 2.21
CA PHE A 358 -10.84 -7.04 1.51
C PHE A 358 -11.53 -6.81 0.17
N LEU A 359 -11.93 -7.86 -0.54
CA LEU A 359 -12.69 -7.75 -1.79
C LEU A 359 -14.03 -7.03 -1.55
N ILE A 360 -14.80 -7.44 -0.54
CA ILE A 360 -16.08 -6.80 -0.19
C ILE A 360 -15.87 -5.35 0.23
N LEU A 361 -14.85 -5.08 1.05
CA LEU A 361 -14.55 -3.73 1.54
C LEU A 361 -14.16 -2.79 0.39
N SER A 362 -13.22 -3.21 -0.45
CA SER A 362 -12.76 -2.42 -1.60
C SER A 362 -13.84 -2.26 -2.66
N PHE A 363 -14.66 -3.29 -2.88
CA PHE A 363 -15.81 -3.22 -3.78
C PHE A 363 -16.83 -2.18 -3.31
N ALA A 364 -17.20 -2.19 -2.04
CA ALA A 364 -18.12 -1.19 -1.47
C ALA A 364 -17.57 0.23 -1.59
N TYR A 365 -16.28 0.42 -1.31
CA TYR A 365 -15.61 1.72 -1.45
C TYR A 365 -15.64 2.26 -2.89
N ILE A 366 -15.27 1.42 -3.86
CA ILE A 366 -15.27 1.82 -5.28
C ILE A 366 -16.69 2.04 -5.80
N LEU A 367 -17.65 1.22 -5.39
CA LEU A 367 -19.05 1.42 -5.75
C LEU A 367 -19.56 2.78 -5.25
N CYS A 368 -19.24 3.15 -4.01
CA CYS A 368 -19.55 4.47 -3.48
C CYS A 368 -18.89 5.59 -4.31
N LEU A 369 -17.62 5.43 -4.69
CA LEU A 369 -16.90 6.39 -5.53
C LEU A 369 -17.54 6.55 -6.93
N MET A 370 -17.93 5.46 -7.58
CA MET A 370 -18.61 5.48 -8.88
C MET A 370 -19.96 6.19 -8.81
N VAL A 371 -20.79 5.85 -7.81
CA VAL A 371 -22.12 6.43 -7.64
C VAL A 371 -22.02 7.93 -7.34
N SER A 372 -21.15 8.32 -6.41
CA SER A 372 -20.94 9.73 -6.08
C SER A 372 -20.34 10.51 -7.25
N GLY A 373 -19.42 9.90 -8.00
CA GLY A 373 -18.80 10.54 -9.15
C GLY A 373 -19.75 10.77 -10.33
N ASN A 374 -20.67 9.83 -10.57
CA ASN A 374 -21.71 9.99 -11.58
C ASN A 374 -22.76 11.03 -11.16
N LEU A 375 -23.16 11.06 -9.88
CA LEU A 375 -24.12 12.04 -9.34
C LEU A 375 -23.61 13.49 -9.47
N ILE A 376 -22.31 13.70 -9.27
CA ILE A 376 -21.66 15.02 -9.41
C ILE A 376 -21.50 15.42 -10.88
N GLY A 377 -21.58 14.46 -11.80
CA GLY A 377 -21.41 14.70 -13.24
C GLY A 377 -19.96 14.90 -13.65
N MET A 378 -19.00 14.29 -12.95
CA MET A 378 -17.58 14.36 -13.29
C MET A 378 -17.30 13.71 -14.65
N SER A 379 -16.46 14.33 -15.49
CA SER A 379 -16.21 13.92 -16.89
C SER A 379 -15.77 12.46 -17.03
N ILE A 380 -14.78 12.01 -16.27
CA ILE A 380 -14.26 10.62 -16.29
C ILE A 380 -15.39 9.59 -16.08
N PHE A 381 -16.33 9.89 -15.17
CA PHE A 381 -17.41 8.97 -14.83
C PHE A 381 -18.61 9.07 -15.76
N LYS A 382 -18.91 10.27 -16.27
CA LYS A 382 -20.07 10.55 -17.12
C LYS A 382 -19.90 10.05 -18.55
N PHE A 383 -18.68 10.18 -19.10
CA PHE A 383 -18.36 9.85 -20.49
C PHE A 383 -17.88 8.40 -20.70
N THR A 384 -18.00 7.54 -19.68
CA THR A 384 -17.62 6.12 -19.77
C THR A 384 -18.81 5.25 -19.38
N GLU A 385 -19.03 4.13 -20.07
CA GLU A 385 -20.07 3.17 -19.69
C GLU A 385 -19.77 2.53 -18.32
N LEU A 386 -20.82 2.33 -17.51
CA LEU A 386 -20.71 1.72 -16.18
C LEU A 386 -20.11 0.31 -16.20
N SER A 387 -20.33 -0.45 -17.28
CA SER A 387 -19.81 -1.81 -17.44
C SER A 387 -18.29 -1.83 -17.61
N VAL A 388 -17.74 -0.90 -18.39
CA VAL A 388 -16.28 -0.74 -18.60
C VAL A 388 -15.62 -0.27 -17.31
N GLN A 389 -16.21 0.72 -16.62
CA GLN A 389 -15.73 1.17 -15.31
C GLN A 389 -15.71 0.02 -14.29
N PHE A 390 -16.81 -0.73 -14.19
CA PHE A 390 -16.92 -1.87 -13.28
C PHE A 390 -15.82 -2.89 -13.54
N ALA A 391 -15.61 -3.30 -14.79
CA ALA A 391 -14.57 -4.25 -15.15
C ALA A 391 -13.17 -3.74 -14.79
N PHE A 392 -12.88 -2.47 -15.12
CA PHE A 392 -11.58 -1.84 -14.82
C PHE A 392 -11.27 -1.86 -13.33
N TYR A 393 -12.17 -1.32 -12.51
CA TYR A 393 -11.93 -1.26 -11.08
C TYR A 393 -12.02 -2.62 -10.39
N PHE A 394 -12.83 -3.56 -10.88
CA PHE A 394 -12.87 -4.92 -10.35
C PHE A 394 -11.52 -5.62 -10.50
N ILE A 395 -10.90 -5.54 -11.69
CA ILE A 395 -9.55 -6.11 -11.91
C ILE A 395 -8.54 -5.39 -11.01
N TYR A 396 -8.62 -4.06 -10.93
CA TYR A 396 -7.72 -3.28 -10.08
C TYR A 396 -7.81 -3.65 -8.59
N ILE A 397 -9.02 -3.81 -8.05
CA ILE A 397 -9.24 -4.20 -6.65
C ILE A 397 -8.49 -5.52 -6.35
N ASN A 398 -8.62 -6.50 -7.24
CA ASN A 398 -7.97 -7.79 -7.07
C ASN A 398 -6.43 -7.68 -7.16
N LEU A 399 -5.92 -6.84 -8.07
CA LEU A 399 -4.49 -6.53 -8.17
C LEU A 399 -3.96 -5.85 -6.89
N GLN A 400 -4.67 -4.85 -6.38
CA GLN A 400 -4.31 -4.10 -5.17
C GLN A 400 -4.25 -4.99 -3.93
N ILE A 401 -5.21 -5.91 -3.78
CA ILE A 401 -5.22 -6.89 -2.69
C ILE A 401 -4.01 -7.83 -2.80
N SER A 402 -3.74 -8.36 -3.99
CA SER A 402 -2.61 -9.27 -4.25
C SER A 402 -1.27 -8.60 -3.94
N PHE A 403 -1.09 -7.35 -4.38
CA PHE A 403 0.09 -6.56 -4.05
C PHE A 403 0.19 -6.26 -2.54
N GLY A 404 -0.93 -6.04 -1.86
CA GLY A 404 -0.99 -5.85 -0.41
C GLY A 404 -0.47 -7.06 0.36
N PHE A 405 -0.82 -8.28 -0.06
CA PHE A 405 -0.28 -9.51 0.53
C PHE A 405 1.24 -9.62 0.35
N ILE A 406 1.78 -9.32 -0.84
CA ILE A 406 3.23 -9.30 -1.08
C ILE A 406 3.91 -8.32 -0.12
N LEU A 407 3.44 -7.08 -0.08
CA LEU A 407 4.09 -6.04 0.72
C LEU A 407 4.02 -6.36 2.22
N ALA A 408 2.94 -6.97 2.70
CA ALA A 408 2.82 -7.43 4.09
C ALA A 408 3.85 -8.51 4.47
N THR A 409 4.37 -9.29 3.51
CA THR A 409 5.44 -10.27 3.81
C THR A 409 6.76 -9.58 4.17
N ALA A 410 7.06 -8.42 3.58
CA ALA A 410 8.32 -7.70 3.75
C ALA A 410 8.44 -6.99 5.11
N PHE A 411 7.31 -6.64 5.74
CA PHE A 411 7.30 -5.89 6.99
C PHE A 411 6.96 -6.77 8.20
N SER A 412 7.59 -6.47 9.35
CA SER A 412 7.30 -7.07 10.66
C SER A 412 6.62 -6.09 11.62
N ASN A 413 6.85 -4.79 11.45
CA ASN A 413 6.31 -3.73 12.29
C ASN A 413 5.21 -2.96 11.55
N VAL A 414 4.08 -2.74 12.22
CA VAL A 414 2.92 -2.02 11.67
C VAL A 414 3.29 -0.58 11.33
N LYS A 415 3.97 0.14 12.23
CA LYS A 415 4.31 1.56 12.03
C LYS A 415 5.13 1.81 10.77
N THR A 416 6.15 0.98 10.53
CA THR A 416 7.01 1.11 9.34
C THR A 416 6.24 0.73 8.07
N ALA A 417 5.41 -0.31 8.12
CA ALA A 417 4.56 -0.71 7.00
C ALA A 417 3.58 0.40 6.61
N THR A 418 2.92 1.03 7.58
CA THR A 418 1.96 2.12 7.34
C THR A 418 2.65 3.32 6.69
N VAL A 419 3.81 3.76 7.19
CA VAL A 419 4.54 4.90 6.60
C VAL A 419 4.99 4.58 5.17
N MET A 420 5.58 3.40 4.94
CA MET A 420 6.02 2.99 3.61
C MET A 420 4.86 2.84 2.62
N ALA A 421 3.71 2.33 3.07
CA ALA A 421 2.52 2.23 2.22
C ALA A 421 1.98 3.61 1.83
N HIS A 422 1.92 4.58 2.75
CA HIS A 422 1.52 5.95 2.39
C HIS A 422 2.56 6.63 1.48
N MET A 423 3.86 6.44 1.73
CA MET A 423 4.92 6.94 0.86
C MET A 423 4.79 6.37 -0.56
N TYR A 424 4.43 5.09 -0.69
CA TYR A 424 4.11 4.46 -1.97
C TYR A 424 2.91 5.14 -2.65
N VAL A 425 1.80 5.36 -1.94
CA VAL A 425 0.61 6.03 -2.50
C VAL A 425 0.93 7.43 -3.03
N PHE A 426 1.56 8.28 -2.22
CA PHE A 426 1.90 9.65 -2.62
C PHE A 426 2.98 9.67 -3.71
N GLY A 427 4.08 8.93 -3.51
CA GLY A 427 5.23 8.91 -4.41
C GLY A 427 4.88 8.36 -5.79
N SER A 428 4.14 7.26 -5.85
CA SER A 428 3.74 6.67 -7.14
C SER A 428 2.84 7.60 -7.95
N GLY A 429 1.85 8.27 -7.33
CA GLY A 429 1.02 9.23 -8.05
C GLY A 429 1.82 10.40 -8.65
N LEU A 430 2.75 10.99 -7.89
CA LEU A 430 3.59 12.09 -8.39
C LEU A 430 4.49 11.63 -9.54
N ILE A 431 5.18 10.48 -9.38
CA ILE A 431 6.02 9.92 -10.44
C ILE A 431 5.18 9.60 -11.68
N ALA A 432 3.96 9.11 -11.51
CA ALA A 432 3.05 8.81 -12.61
C ALA A 432 2.72 10.08 -13.41
N THR A 433 2.47 11.19 -12.73
CA THR A 433 2.05 12.43 -13.39
C THR A 433 3.19 13.18 -14.05
N PHE A 434 4.36 13.25 -13.41
CA PHE A 434 5.48 14.05 -13.92
C PHE A 434 6.37 13.28 -14.89
N VAL A 435 6.60 11.99 -14.62
CA VAL A 435 7.52 11.16 -15.40
C VAL A 435 6.76 10.29 -16.38
N PHE A 436 5.84 9.46 -15.87
CA PHE A 436 5.19 8.44 -16.69
C PHE A 436 4.29 9.05 -17.77
N LYS A 437 3.51 10.09 -17.47
CA LYS A 437 2.73 10.83 -18.49
C LYS A 437 3.60 11.30 -19.65
N SER A 438 4.75 11.93 -19.36
CA SER A 438 5.68 12.44 -20.36
C SER A 438 6.27 11.31 -21.22
N LEU A 439 6.60 10.17 -20.61
CA LEU A 439 7.10 8.99 -21.32
C LEU A 439 6.06 8.37 -22.25
N VAL A 440 4.80 8.32 -21.80
CA VAL A 440 3.69 7.75 -22.57
C VAL A 440 3.29 8.62 -23.75
N GLU A 441 3.33 9.95 -23.61
CA GLU A 441 3.03 10.90 -24.69
C GLU A 441 4.16 10.96 -25.74
N SER A 442 5.37 10.53 -25.39
CA SER A 442 6.52 10.55 -26.29
C SER A 442 6.47 9.41 -27.33
N THR A 443 6.51 9.77 -28.61
CA THR A 443 6.51 8.80 -29.72
C THR A 443 7.87 8.11 -29.94
N SER A 444 8.93 8.61 -29.29
CA SER A 444 10.31 8.14 -29.44
C SER A 444 10.74 7.11 -28.39
N PHE A 445 9.96 6.92 -27.32
CA PHE A 445 10.32 6.01 -26.23
C PHE A 445 9.87 4.57 -26.51
N SER A 446 10.69 3.59 -26.14
CA SER A 446 10.42 2.17 -26.41
C SER A 446 9.27 1.66 -25.54
N ARG A 447 8.26 1.05 -26.19
CA ARG A 447 7.08 0.45 -25.54
C ARG A 447 7.43 -0.59 -24.48
N GLY A 448 8.55 -1.32 -24.65
CA GLY A 448 8.97 -2.34 -23.68
C GLY A 448 9.31 -1.77 -22.30
N TRP A 449 9.91 -0.58 -22.24
CA TRP A 449 10.22 0.09 -20.97
C TRP A 449 8.97 0.64 -20.28
N ILE A 450 7.96 1.04 -21.06
CA ILE A 450 6.65 1.46 -20.52
C ILE A 450 5.99 0.27 -19.82
N VAL A 451 5.95 -0.90 -20.46
CA VAL A 451 5.40 -2.14 -19.87
C VAL A 451 6.12 -2.53 -18.58
N ILE A 452 7.45 -2.35 -18.50
CA ILE A 452 8.22 -2.62 -17.27
C ILE A 452 7.82 -1.68 -16.14
N LEU A 453 7.62 -0.39 -16.43
CA LEU A 453 7.13 0.55 -15.42
C LEU A 453 5.71 0.16 -14.99
N GLU A 454 4.84 -0.20 -15.94
CA GLU A 454 3.45 -0.57 -15.66
C GLU A 454 3.31 -1.79 -14.72
N MET A 455 4.34 -2.66 -14.61
CA MET A 455 4.40 -3.72 -13.58
C MET A 455 4.18 -3.22 -12.14
N CYS A 456 4.39 -1.93 -11.88
CA CYS A 456 3.97 -1.30 -10.64
C CYS A 456 2.46 -0.99 -10.69
N PRO A 457 1.61 -1.60 -9.83
CA PRO A 457 0.15 -1.45 -9.90
C PRO A 457 -0.38 -0.01 -9.91
N ALA A 458 0.33 0.91 -9.27
CA ALA A 458 -0.04 2.33 -9.26
C ALA A 458 0.08 2.99 -10.65
N PHE A 459 1.05 2.57 -11.47
CA PHE A 459 1.23 3.11 -12.82
C PHE A 459 0.22 2.53 -13.81
N SER A 460 -0.13 1.25 -13.70
CA SER A 460 -1.21 0.66 -14.50
C SER A 460 -2.58 1.28 -14.18
N LEU A 461 -2.87 1.60 -12.91
CA LEU A 461 -4.04 2.40 -12.53
C LEU A 461 -4.04 3.77 -13.18
N TYR A 462 -2.93 4.50 -13.05
CA TYR A 462 -2.81 5.85 -13.60
C TYR A 462 -3.00 5.85 -15.11
N ARG A 463 -2.40 4.89 -15.83
CA ARG A 463 -2.56 4.72 -17.28
C ARG A 463 -4.03 4.55 -17.67
N GLY A 464 -4.78 3.68 -16.99
CA GLY A 464 -6.21 3.48 -17.27
C GLY A 464 -7.06 4.73 -16.99
N LEU A 465 -6.78 5.45 -15.90
CA LEU A 465 -7.47 6.70 -15.60
C LEU A 465 -7.12 7.83 -16.58
N TYR A 466 -5.89 7.85 -17.07
CA TYR A 466 -5.44 8.78 -18.10
C TYR A 466 -6.20 8.56 -19.42
N GLU A 467 -6.34 7.31 -19.86
CA GLU A 467 -7.09 6.98 -21.08
C GLU A 467 -8.58 7.32 -20.96
N PHE A 468 -9.21 7.07 -19.80
CA PHE A 468 -10.58 7.53 -19.56
C PHE A 468 -10.72 9.05 -19.65
N GLN A 469 -9.71 9.77 -19.15
CA GLN A 469 -9.71 11.22 -19.27
C GLN A 469 -9.52 11.67 -20.72
N ASP A 470 -8.53 11.13 -21.43
CA ASP A 470 -8.23 11.51 -22.80
C ASP A 470 -9.45 11.29 -23.71
N TYR A 471 -10.13 10.15 -23.55
CA TYR A 471 -11.39 9.88 -24.23
C TYR A 471 -12.48 10.90 -23.89
N SER A 472 -12.64 11.25 -22.60
CA SER A 472 -13.63 12.25 -22.18
C SER A 472 -13.36 13.63 -22.78
N GLN A 473 -12.09 14.01 -22.94
CA GLN A 473 -11.68 15.28 -23.54
C GLN A 473 -11.98 15.28 -25.03
N ARG A 474 -11.53 14.26 -25.79
CA ARG A 474 -11.81 14.12 -27.23
C ARG A 474 -13.31 14.20 -27.54
N THR A 475 -14.12 13.51 -26.74
CA THR A 475 -15.57 13.47 -26.90
C THR A 475 -16.23 14.83 -26.63
N SER A 476 -15.73 15.56 -25.63
CA SER A 476 -16.21 16.91 -25.31
C SER A 476 -15.96 17.90 -26.45
N TYR A 477 -14.86 17.75 -27.21
CA TYR A 477 -14.54 18.62 -28.35
C TYR A 477 -15.44 18.37 -29.57
N VAL A 478 -15.90 17.14 -29.78
CA VAL A 478 -16.67 16.75 -30.97
C VAL A 478 -18.18 16.98 -30.78
N GLY A 479 -18.63 17.37 -29.58
CA GLY A 479 -20.04 17.69 -29.28
C GLY A 479 -20.97 16.46 -29.25
N HIS A 480 -20.44 15.26 -29.47
CA HIS A 480 -21.17 14.01 -29.38
C HIS A 480 -21.17 13.49 -27.94
N LEU A 481 -22.34 13.29 -27.33
CA LEU A 481 -22.51 12.68 -25.99
C LEU A 481 -22.29 11.15 -25.99
N VAL A 482 -21.32 10.64 -26.74
CA VAL A 482 -21.07 9.20 -26.84
C VAL A 482 -20.22 8.77 -25.64
N LYS A 483 -20.74 7.80 -24.88
CA LYS A 483 -19.96 7.18 -23.79
C LYS A 483 -19.00 6.16 -24.36
N MET A 484 -17.81 6.07 -23.78
CA MET A 484 -16.85 5.01 -24.10
C MET A 484 -17.50 3.64 -23.87
N SER A 485 -17.65 2.89 -24.95
CA SER A 485 -18.22 1.55 -24.97
C SER A 485 -17.14 0.48 -25.11
N TRP A 486 -17.51 -0.79 -24.96
CA TRP A 486 -16.60 -1.92 -25.21
C TRP A 486 -16.02 -1.98 -26.63
N LYS A 487 -16.68 -1.33 -27.61
CA LYS A 487 -16.18 -1.25 -28.98
C LYS A 487 -14.97 -0.31 -29.06
N ASP A 488 -15.05 0.82 -28.36
CA ASP A 488 -14.01 1.85 -28.32
C ASP A 488 -12.80 1.43 -27.47
N VAL A 489 -12.98 0.46 -26.56
CA VAL A 489 -11.86 -0.20 -25.84
C VAL A 489 -10.96 -0.95 -26.81
N ASN A 490 -11.52 -1.54 -27.87
CA ASN A 490 -10.80 -2.39 -28.81
C ASN A 490 -10.25 -1.62 -30.02
N ASP A 491 -10.39 -0.29 -30.01
CA ASP A 491 -9.85 0.57 -31.04
C ASP A 491 -8.32 0.66 -30.92
N GLY A 492 -7.61 0.63 -32.05
CA GLY A 492 -6.14 0.63 -32.08
C GLY A 492 -5.52 1.97 -31.67
N GLU A 493 -6.32 3.04 -31.68
CA GLU A 493 -5.92 4.37 -31.19
C GLU A 493 -6.07 4.54 -29.68
N ASN A 494 -6.78 3.63 -29.01
CA ASN A 494 -7.04 3.67 -27.56
C ASN A 494 -6.17 2.64 -26.82
N GLY A 495 -5.38 3.08 -25.85
CA GLY A 495 -4.50 2.19 -25.06
C GLY A 495 -5.23 1.25 -24.09
N MET A 496 -6.55 1.39 -23.91
CA MET A 496 -7.30 0.70 -22.85
C MET A 496 -7.26 -0.83 -22.92
N ARG A 497 -7.26 -1.42 -24.12
CA ARG A 497 -7.14 -2.88 -24.26
C ARG A 497 -5.83 -3.42 -23.70
N GLU A 498 -4.72 -2.72 -23.95
CA GLU A 498 -3.40 -3.11 -23.46
C GLU A 498 -3.36 -3.05 -21.93
N VAL A 499 -3.92 -1.98 -21.35
CA VAL A 499 -4.04 -1.81 -19.89
C VAL A 499 -4.84 -2.94 -19.26
N PHE A 500 -5.99 -3.32 -19.83
CA PHE A 500 -6.79 -4.44 -19.32
C PHE A 500 -6.03 -5.77 -19.32
N LEU A 501 -5.38 -6.10 -20.43
CA LEU A 501 -4.62 -7.36 -20.55
C LEU A 501 -3.46 -7.40 -19.56
N LEU A 502 -2.72 -6.30 -19.46
CA LEU A 502 -1.59 -6.17 -18.55
C LEU A 502 -2.03 -6.30 -17.09
N MET A 503 -3.07 -5.60 -16.65
CA MET A 503 -3.58 -5.69 -15.28
C MET A 503 -4.08 -7.09 -14.90
N ILE A 504 -4.69 -7.82 -15.84
CA ILE A 504 -5.11 -9.21 -15.61
C ILE A 504 -3.90 -10.11 -15.42
N VAL A 505 -2.88 -9.99 -16.27
CA VAL A 505 -1.64 -10.77 -16.16
C VAL A 505 -0.93 -10.46 -14.85
N GLU A 506 -0.79 -9.18 -14.51
CA GLU A 506 -0.20 -8.72 -13.25
C GLU A 506 -0.93 -9.29 -12.05
N TRP A 507 -2.25 -9.29 -12.06
CA TRP A 507 -3.04 -9.82 -10.95
C TRP A 507 -2.71 -11.30 -10.69
N PHE A 508 -2.75 -12.16 -11.72
CA PHE A 508 -2.46 -13.57 -11.54
C PHE A 508 -1.01 -13.83 -11.11
N VAL A 509 -0.05 -13.12 -11.71
CA VAL A 509 1.38 -13.25 -11.36
C VAL A 509 1.60 -12.82 -9.91
N MET A 510 1.08 -11.66 -9.51
CA MET A 510 1.21 -11.14 -8.14
C MET A 510 0.53 -12.05 -7.12
N LEU A 511 -0.62 -12.64 -7.44
CA LEU A 511 -1.30 -13.56 -6.53
C LEU A 511 -0.48 -14.84 -6.29
N ILE A 512 0.12 -15.41 -7.33
CA ILE A 512 1.01 -16.59 -7.22
C ILE A 512 2.26 -16.24 -6.40
N VAL A 513 2.88 -15.10 -6.69
CA VAL A 513 4.06 -14.60 -5.95
C VAL A 513 3.70 -14.33 -4.48
N ALA A 514 2.55 -13.75 -4.19
CA ALA A 514 2.06 -13.49 -2.84
C ALA A 514 1.94 -14.78 -2.03
N TYR A 515 1.28 -15.80 -2.61
CA TYR A 515 1.13 -17.10 -1.96
C TYR A 515 2.48 -17.77 -1.73
N TYR A 516 3.38 -17.72 -2.71
CA TYR A 516 4.73 -18.29 -2.58
C TYR A 516 5.57 -17.60 -1.49
N LEU A 517 5.61 -16.26 -1.49
CA LEU A 517 6.39 -15.49 -0.52
C LEU A 517 5.86 -15.65 0.90
N ASP A 518 4.55 -15.75 1.11
CA ASP A 518 3.98 -16.00 2.44
C ASP A 518 4.40 -17.36 3.01
N GLN A 519 4.49 -18.40 2.18
CA GLN A 519 4.93 -19.74 2.63
C GLN A 519 6.43 -19.80 2.95
N VAL A 520 7.26 -19.01 2.26
CA VAL A 520 8.73 -19.07 2.37
C VAL A 520 9.28 -18.05 3.36
N VAL A 521 8.82 -16.80 3.29
CA VAL A 521 9.37 -15.66 4.04
C VAL A 521 8.62 -15.45 5.36
N SER A 522 7.29 -15.59 5.34
CA SER A 522 6.46 -15.27 6.49
C SER A 522 6.53 -16.39 7.54
N ALA A 523 7.20 -16.10 8.67
CA ALA A 523 7.15 -16.94 9.87
C ALA A 523 5.77 -16.92 10.56
N GLY A 524 4.80 -16.16 10.04
CA GLY A 524 3.43 -16.09 10.57
C GLY A 524 2.59 -17.36 10.35
N SER A 525 3.16 -18.39 9.70
CA SER A 525 2.59 -19.74 9.54
C SER A 525 3.24 -20.80 10.46
N GLY A 526 4.20 -20.38 11.29
CA GLY A 526 4.91 -21.18 12.29
C GLY A 526 6.32 -21.50 11.84
N VAL A 527 6.45 -22.43 10.90
CA VAL A 527 7.76 -22.88 10.38
C VAL A 527 7.93 -22.45 8.92
N ARG A 528 9.01 -21.73 8.61
CA ARG A 528 9.37 -21.37 7.22
C ARG A 528 9.50 -22.64 6.38
N LYS A 529 8.71 -22.74 5.30
CA LYS A 529 8.88 -23.83 4.33
C LYS A 529 10.12 -23.55 3.48
N HIS A 530 10.77 -24.62 3.04
CA HIS A 530 11.93 -24.50 2.15
C HIS A 530 11.52 -23.82 0.83
N PRO A 531 12.33 -22.90 0.25
CA PRO A 531 11.98 -22.18 -0.97
C PRO A 531 11.52 -23.11 -2.13
N LEU A 532 12.15 -24.27 -2.27
CA LEU A 532 11.80 -25.29 -3.26
C LEU A 532 10.80 -26.35 -2.76
N PHE A 533 9.85 -26.01 -1.87
CA PHE A 533 8.93 -27.01 -1.29
C PHE A 533 8.09 -27.74 -2.36
N PHE A 534 7.80 -27.08 -3.49
CA PHE A 534 7.04 -27.63 -4.61
C PHE A 534 7.81 -28.69 -5.42
N LEU A 535 9.16 -28.65 -5.42
CA LEU A 535 10.02 -29.64 -6.09
C LEU A 535 10.36 -30.83 -5.19
N LYS A 536 10.20 -30.69 -3.87
CA LYS A 536 10.29 -31.83 -2.97
C LYS A 536 8.99 -32.62 -3.04
N LYS A 537 8.93 -33.58 -3.97
CA LYS A 537 8.09 -34.78 -3.78
C LYS A 537 8.38 -35.27 -2.37
N SER A 538 7.34 -35.32 -1.54
CA SER A 538 7.40 -35.89 -0.20
C SER A 538 7.82 -37.36 -0.33
N LYS A 539 9.13 -37.61 -0.41
CA LYS A 539 9.68 -38.91 -0.09
C LYS A 539 9.45 -39.03 1.40
N LYS A 540 8.38 -39.73 1.78
CA LYS A 540 8.28 -40.35 3.10
C LYS A 540 9.66 -40.97 3.35
N PRO A 541 10.45 -40.52 4.34
CA PRO A 541 11.54 -41.37 4.78
C PRO A 541 10.87 -42.69 5.17
N PRO A 542 11.39 -43.85 4.72
CA PRO A 542 10.83 -45.11 5.19
C PRO A 542 10.92 -45.08 6.71
N ALA A 543 9.83 -45.45 7.38
CA ALA A 543 9.85 -45.78 8.79
C ALA A 543 10.71 -47.02 8.96
N SER A 544 12.04 -46.85 8.92
CA SER A 544 12.97 -47.88 9.32
C SER A 544 13.10 -47.79 10.84
N TYR A 545 12.33 -48.62 11.52
CA TYR A 545 12.75 -49.21 12.78
C TYR A 545 14.11 -49.88 12.54
N GLN A 546 15.21 -49.15 12.73
CA GLN A 546 16.52 -49.75 12.91
C GLN A 546 16.72 -49.94 14.40
N GLN A 547 16.43 -51.17 14.84
CA GLN A 547 17.07 -51.70 16.04
C GLN A 547 18.59 -51.53 15.87
N PRO A 548 19.31 -50.93 16.84
CA PRO A 548 20.75 -50.99 16.84
C PRO A 548 21.13 -52.41 17.26
N THR A 549 21.40 -53.26 16.28
CA THR A 549 22.17 -54.48 16.49
C THR A 549 23.64 -54.10 16.67
N THR A 550 24.24 -54.80 17.62
CA THR A 550 25.56 -54.65 18.23
C THR A 550 26.73 -54.52 17.23
N GLN A 551 27.76 -53.78 17.67
CA GLN A 551 29.16 -53.75 17.20
C GLN A 551 29.53 -52.87 15.99
N ALA A 552 29.95 -51.62 16.28
CA ALA A 552 31.09 -50.99 15.63
C ALA A 552 31.66 -49.86 16.52
N GLN A 553 32.95 -49.97 16.85
CA GLN A 553 33.72 -49.03 17.66
C GLN A 553 33.97 -47.72 16.89
N GLN A 554 33.72 -46.57 17.54
CA GLN A 554 34.49 -45.30 17.44
C GLN A 554 33.98 -44.31 18.52
N PRO A 555 34.80 -43.32 18.95
CA PRO A 555 35.21 -43.19 20.35
C PRO A 555 34.56 -42.03 21.12
N ASN A 556 34.62 -42.15 22.45
CA ASN A 556 34.37 -41.14 23.49
C ASN A 556 32.96 -40.53 23.52
N ILE A 557 31.98 -41.35 23.88
CA ILE A 557 30.77 -40.89 24.56
C ILE A 557 31.17 -40.54 25.99
N HIS A 558 31.28 -39.26 26.30
CA HIS A 558 31.24 -38.79 27.68
C HIS A 558 29.86 -39.12 28.24
N VAL A 559 29.78 -40.22 28.99
CA VAL A 559 28.61 -40.57 29.80
C VAL A 559 28.60 -39.58 30.97
N GLU A 560 27.92 -38.44 30.78
CA GLU A 560 27.32 -37.75 31.92
C GLU A 560 26.49 -38.81 32.65
N ILE A 561 26.68 -38.95 33.96
CA ILE A 561 25.94 -39.89 34.79
C ILE A 561 24.48 -39.40 34.80
N GLU A 562 23.70 -39.80 33.79
CA GLU A 562 22.27 -39.49 33.69
C GLU A 562 21.60 -40.05 34.94
N LYS A 563 20.79 -39.21 35.61
CA LYS A 563 20.11 -39.63 36.84
C LYS A 563 19.14 -40.77 36.52
N PRO A 564 18.97 -41.75 37.43
CA PRO A 564 18.25 -43.00 37.16
C PRO A 564 16.78 -42.78 36.80
N ASP A 565 16.16 -41.71 37.29
CA ASP A 565 14.78 -41.33 36.98
C ASP A 565 14.58 -40.87 35.53
N VAL A 566 15.51 -40.07 35.00
CA VAL A 566 15.49 -39.63 33.60
C VAL A 566 15.77 -40.80 32.66
N SER A 567 16.66 -41.71 33.07
CA SER A 567 16.97 -42.94 32.32
C SER A 567 15.75 -43.87 32.26
N GLN A 568 15.05 -44.08 33.37
CA GLN A 568 13.82 -44.87 33.44
C GLN A 568 12.70 -44.28 32.57
N GLU A 569 12.52 -42.96 32.58
CA GLU A 569 11.54 -42.30 31.72
C GLU A 569 11.88 -42.50 30.23
N ARG A 570 13.17 -42.42 29.88
CA ARG A 570 13.64 -42.67 28.51
C ARG A 570 13.40 -44.11 28.06
N GLU A 571 13.59 -45.08 28.94
CA GLU A 571 13.24 -46.49 28.67
C GLU A 571 11.74 -46.66 28.48
N LYS A 572 10.91 -46.06 29.36
CA LYS A 572 9.44 -46.05 29.21
C LYS A 572 9.02 -45.47 27.85
N VAL A 573 9.58 -44.34 27.45
CA VAL A 573 9.32 -43.71 26.13
C VAL A 573 9.66 -44.66 24.98
N LYS A 574 10.83 -45.32 25.02
CA LYS A 574 11.24 -46.27 23.99
C LYS A 574 10.26 -47.43 23.87
N GLU A 575 9.80 -47.98 24.99
CA GLU A 575 8.79 -49.04 24.98
C GLU A 575 7.46 -48.59 24.40
N LEU A 576 7.02 -47.37 24.74
CA LEU A 576 5.75 -46.81 24.24
C LEU A 576 5.79 -46.55 22.74
N MET A 577 6.93 -46.07 22.22
CA MET A 577 7.14 -45.92 20.78
C MET A 577 6.97 -47.25 20.05
N LEU A 578 7.52 -48.35 20.60
CA LEU A 578 7.42 -49.70 20.03
C LEU A 578 6.00 -50.28 20.07
N LYS A 579 5.24 -50.02 21.15
CA LYS A 579 3.90 -50.58 21.36
C LYS A 579 2.78 -49.77 20.69
N ASN A 580 3.07 -48.57 20.19
CA ASN A 580 2.10 -47.62 19.62
C ASN A 580 0.84 -47.44 20.51
N ASP A 581 1.07 -47.32 21.81
CA ASP A 581 0.01 -47.29 22.81
C ASP A 581 -0.72 -45.93 22.83
N THR A 582 -2.05 -45.95 22.72
CA THR A 582 -2.92 -44.76 22.73
C THR A 582 -3.25 -44.25 24.13
N SER A 583 -2.79 -44.92 25.19
CA SER A 583 -3.00 -44.52 26.58
C SER A 583 -2.32 -43.19 26.93
N HIS A 584 -1.22 -42.85 26.25
CA HIS A 584 -0.46 -41.64 26.45
C HIS A 584 -0.82 -40.57 25.42
N SER A 585 -1.20 -39.38 25.90
CA SER A 585 -1.59 -38.28 25.02
C SER A 585 -0.38 -37.58 24.40
N ILE A 586 0.79 -37.62 25.03
CA ILE A 586 2.02 -37.01 24.53
C ILE A 586 3.17 -37.96 24.76
N VAL A 587 3.95 -38.22 23.70
CA VAL A 587 5.19 -38.99 23.81
C VAL A 587 6.28 -38.34 22.98
N CYS A 588 7.35 -37.93 23.64
CA CYS A 588 8.51 -37.27 23.05
C CYS A 588 9.72 -38.20 23.16
N ASP A 589 10.36 -38.51 22.04
CA ASP A 589 11.60 -39.28 21.99
C ASP A 589 12.77 -38.40 21.54
N THR A 590 13.72 -38.20 22.47
CA THR A 590 15.02 -37.55 22.24
C THR A 590 14.92 -36.24 21.43
N LEU A 591 13.96 -35.37 21.78
CA LEU A 591 13.73 -34.09 21.11
C LEU A 591 14.90 -33.13 21.30
N LYS A 592 15.42 -32.58 20.19
CA LYS A 592 16.56 -31.64 20.20
C LYS A 592 16.21 -30.34 19.49
N LYS A 593 16.68 -29.22 20.04
CA LYS A 593 16.61 -27.91 19.40
C LYS A 593 17.94 -27.18 19.44
N VAL A 594 18.45 -26.87 18.26
CA VAL A 594 19.62 -26.01 18.04
C VAL A 594 19.15 -24.75 17.32
N TYR A 595 19.47 -23.59 17.88
CA TYR A 595 19.33 -22.32 17.18
C TYR A 595 20.65 -21.96 16.52
N PRO A 596 20.66 -21.67 15.21
CA PRO A 596 21.88 -21.36 14.48
C PRO A 596 22.48 -20.03 14.98
N SER A 597 23.79 -19.91 14.82
CA SER A 597 24.53 -18.68 15.11
C SER A 597 23.92 -17.48 14.39
N ARG A 598 23.65 -16.41 15.15
CA ARG A 598 23.15 -15.14 14.63
C ARG A 598 23.86 -14.00 15.35
N ASP A 599 24.23 -12.97 14.59
CA ASP A 599 24.83 -11.74 15.12
C ASP A 599 26.10 -11.97 15.97
N GLY A 600 26.97 -12.89 15.52
CA GLY A 600 28.25 -13.21 16.18
C GLY A 600 28.16 -14.15 17.38
N ASN A 601 26.96 -14.59 17.78
CA ASN A 601 26.80 -15.57 18.87
C ASN A 601 27.01 -17.02 18.40
N PRO A 602 27.63 -17.89 19.21
CA PRO A 602 27.77 -19.32 18.90
C PRO A 602 26.39 -20.02 18.84
N GLU A 603 26.35 -21.18 18.20
CA GLU A 603 25.13 -21.99 18.13
C GLU A 603 24.63 -22.33 19.53
N LYS A 604 23.34 -22.10 19.79
CA LYS A 604 22.76 -22.33 21.10
C LYS A 604 21.91 -23.59 21.10
N LEU A 605 22.37 -24.61 21.83
CA LEU A 605 21.63 -25.81 22.14
C LEU A 605 20.58 -25.51 23.21
N ALA A 606 19.34 -25.27 22.79
CA ALA A 606 18.24 -24.93 23.69
C ALA A 606 17.59 -26.16 24.33
N VAL A 607 17.55 -27.29 23.61
CA VAL A 607 17.03 -28.57 24.12
C VAL A 607 17.96 -29.69 23.65
N ARG A 608 18.48 -30.49 24.59
CA ARG A 608 19.55 -31.49 24.42
C ARG A 608 19.02 -32.93 24.48
N GLY A 609 17.96 -33.26 23.75
CA GLY A 609 17.45 -34.64 23.66
C GLY A 609 16.45 -35.03 24.75
N LEU A 610 15.38 -34.26 24.91
CA LEU A 610 14.33 -34.52 25.90
C LEU A 610 13.47 -35.74 25.53
N SER A 611 13.34 -36.68 26.45
CA SER A 611 12.38 -37.79 26.37
C SER A 611 11.34 -37.66 27.48
N LEU A 612 10.06 -37.71 27.14
CA LEU A 612 8.96 -37.50 28.08
C LEU A 612 7.70 -38.24 27.61
N ALA A 613 7.01 -38.94 28.51
CA ALA A 613 5.70 -39.52 28.26
C ALA A 613 4.65 -38.97 29.25
N LEU A 614 3.52 -38.52 28.73
CA LEU A 614 2.42 -37.97 29.50
C LEU A 614 1.13 -38.76 29.30
N GLU A 615 0.53 -39.20 30.39
CA GLU A 615 -0.73 -39.94 30.40
C GLU A 615 -1.93 -38.99 30.29
N ARG A 616 -3.08 -39.53 29.87
CA ARG A 616 -4.31 -38.74 29.85
C ARG A 616 -4.78 -38.47 31.29
N GLY A 617 -5.12 -37.21 31.57
CA GLY A 617 -5.54 -36.78 32.91
C GLY A 617 -4.38 -36.38 33.82
N GLU A 618 -3.15 -36.38 33.30
CA GLU A 618 -1.95 -36.00 34.04
C GLU A 618 -1.58 -34.52 33.78
N CYS A 619 -1.20 -33.80 34.84
CA CYS A 619 -0.60 -32.48 34.72
C CYS A 619 0.90 -32.55 35.01
N PHE A 620 1.71 -32.23 34.00
CA PHE A 620 3.16 -32.18 34.10
C PHE A 620 3.67 -30.74 34.19
N GLY A 621 4.41 -30.45 35.26
CA GLY A 621 5.04 -29.16 35.48
C GLY A 621 6.51 -29.17 35.12
N MET A 622 6.92 -28.30 34.19
CA MET A 622 8.32 -28.10 33.85
C MET A 622 8.87 -26.87 34.58
N LEU A 623 9.68 -27.13 35.61
CA LEU A 623 10.35 -26.14 36.44
C LEU A 623 11.76 -25.91 35.92
N GLY A 624 12.27 -24.68 35.93
CA GLY A 624 13.60 -24.39 35.42
C GLY A 624 13.94 -22.91 35.56
N PRO A 625 15.22 -22.52 35.62
CA PRO A 625 15.58 -21.11 35.57
C PRO A 625 15.25 -20.51 34.18
N ASN A 626 15.29 -19.18 34.10
CA ASN A 626 15.16 -18.49 32.81
C ASN A 626 16.32 -18.90 31.89
N GLY A 627 16.00 -19.14 30.62
CA GLY A 627 17.00 -19.60 29.64
C GLY A 627 17.28 -21.12 29.65
N ALA A 628 16.63 -21.90 30.52
CA ALA A 628 16.81 -23.37 30.56
C ALA A 628 16.30 -24.09 29.29
N GLY A 629 15.48 -23.45 28.45
CA GLY A 629 14.91 -24.05 27.22
C GLY A 629 13.42 -24.40 27.28
N LYS A 630 12.73 -24.05 28.37
CA LYS A 630 11.31 -24.37 28.62
C LYS A 630 10.36 -23.91 27.51
N THR A 631 10.39 -22.60 27.22
CA THR A 631 9.59 -22.00 26.14
C THR A 631 9.97 -22.53 24.76
N SER A 632 11.24 -22.94 24.55
CA SER A 632 11.66 -23.59 23.31
C SER A 632 11.04 -24.98 23.13
N PHE A 633 10.92 -25.75 24.22
CA PHE A 633 10.18 -27.02 24.20
C PHE A 633 8.71 -26.81 23.85
N ILE A 634 8.00 -25.91 24.56
CA ILE A 634 6.59 -25.60 24.25
C ILE A 634 6.46 -25.12 22.79
N SER A 635 7.34 -24.23 22.33
CA SER A 635 7.34 -23.71 20.95
C SER A 635 7.53 -24.80 19.90
N MET A 636 8.25 -25.89 20.21
CA MET A 636 8.31 -27.07 19.34
C MET A 636 7.00 -27.84 19.37
N MET A 637 6.46 -28.11 20.55
CA MET A 637 5.23 -28.89 20.73
C MET A 637 4.00 -28.23 20.10
N ILE A 638 3.94 -26.89 20.07
CA ILE A 638 2.85 -26.13 19.42
C ILE A 638 3.16 -25.76 17.96
N GLY A 639 4.27 -26.21 17.39
CA GLY A 639 4.62 -26.00 15.97
C GLY A 639 5.06 -24.59 15.58
N LEU A 640 5.42 -23.72 16.54
CA LEU A 640 6.07 -22.42 16.25
C LEU A 640 7.50 -22.60 15.75
N THR A 641 8.20 -23.63 16.22
CA THR A 641 9.56 -23.94 15.81
C THR A 641 9.70 -25.41 15.47
N LYS A 642 10.33 -25.74 14.35
CA LYS A 642 10.59 -27.14 14.01
C LYS A 642 11.66 -27.74 14.95
N PRO A 643 11.48 -28.97 15.45
CA PRO A 643 12.56 -29.68 16.14
C PRO A 643 13.75 -29.91 15.18
N THR A 644 14.96 -29.85 15.72
CA THR A 644 16.20 -30.12 14.96
C THR A 644 16.37 -31.63 14.74
N SER A 645 16.06 -32.43 15.76
CA SER A 645 16.01 -33.90 15.69
C SER A 645 15.08 -34.44 16.78
N GLY A 646 14.79 -35.75 16.73
CA GLY A 646 13.85 -36.42 17.63
C GLY A 646 12.43 -36.48 17.06
N MET A 647 11.57 -37.22 17.73
CA MET A 647 10.18 -37.46 17.33
C MET A 647 9.23 -37.08 18.46
N ALA A 648 8.06 -36.54 18.12
CA ALA A 648 7.02 -36.22 19.08
C ALA A 648 5.68 -36.69 18.55
N LEU A 649 4.99 -37.53 19.31
CA LEU A 649 3.65 -38.00 19.04
C LEU A 649 2.66 -37.32 19.99
N VAL A 650 1.57 -36.79 19.45
CA VAL A 650 0.45 -36.22 20.21
C VAL A 650 -0.82 -36.98 19.85
N ASN A 651 -1.38 -37.73 20.79
CA ASN A 651 -2.48 -38.69 20.57
C ASN A 651 -2.20 -39.68 19.42
N GLY A 652 -0.95 -40.11 19.28
CA GLY A 652 -0.51 -41.01 18.20
C GLY A 652 -0.20 -40.33 16.86
N LEU A 653 -0.44 -39.01 16.73
CA LEU A 653 -0.14 -38.24 15.52
C LEU A 653 1.27 -37.64 15.60
N ASP A 654 2.03 -37.70 14.51
CA ASP A 654 3.39 -37.16 14.47
C ASP A 654 3.40 -35.64 14.23
N LEU A 655 4.08 -34.93 15.13
CA LEU A 655 4.22 -33.48 15.11
C LEU A 655 4.84 -32.94 13.82
N ALA A 656 5.73 -33.70 13.18
CA ALA A 656 6.40 -33.25 11.96
C ALA A 656 5.52 -33.39 10.70
N THR A 657 4.55 -34.29 10.69
CA THR A 657 3.77 -34.67 9.50
C THR A 657 2.29 -34.31 9.59
N GLU A 658 1.68 -34.36 10.78
CA GLU A 658 0.23 -34.30 11.00
C GLU A 658 -0.19 -33.11 11.90
N MET A 659 0.59 -32.02 11.88
CA MET A 659 0.38 -30.87 12.77
C MET A 659 -1.02 -30.22 12.67
N ASP A 660 -1.60 -30.16 11.47
CA ASP A 660 -2.92 -29.56 11.26
C ASP A 660 -4.03 -30.35 11.98
N GLU A 661 -3.92 -31.68 12.06
CA GLU A 661 -4.84 -32.51 12.84
C GLU A 661 -4.61 -32.36 14.34
N ILE A 662 -3.35 -32.27 14.77
CA ILE A 662 -2.98 -32.01 16.17
C ILE A 662 -3.60 -30.69 16.65
N TYR A 663 -3.58 -29.62 15.84
CA TYR A 663 -4.18 -28.33 16.18
C TYR A 663 -5.68 -28.37 16.45
N SER A 664 -6.42 -29.32 15.87
CA SER A 664 -7.85 -29.48 16.20
C SER A 664 -8.08 -29.92 17.66
N SER A 665 -7.15 -30.71 18.22
CA SER A 665 -7.27 -31.33 19.55
C SER A 665 -6.38 -30.70 20.64
N MET A 666 -5.62 -29.66 20.29
CA MET A 666 -4.69 -28.94 21.16
C MET A 666 -5.30 -27.63 21.68
N GLY A 667 -5.02 -27.27 22.94
CA GLY A 667 -5.24 -25.95 23.52
C GLY A 667 -3.92 -25.29 23.89
N VAL A 668 -3.79 -23.98 23.66
CA VAL A 668 -2.53 -23.25 23.94
C VAL A 668 -2.82 -21.97 24.69
N CYS A 669 -2.14 -21.78 25.81
CA CYS A 669 -2.06 -20.52 26.55
C CYS A 669 -0.61 -20.00 26.46
N PRO A 670 -0.31 -19.06 25.56
CA PRO A 670 1.05 -18.51 25.37
C PRO A 670 1.47 -17.61 26.54
N GLN A 671 2.77 -17.31 26.66
CA GLN A 671 3.28 -16.42 27.73
C GLN A 671 2.70 -15.00 27.65
N HIS A 672 2.59 -14.44 26.44
CA HIS A 672 1.94 -13.16 26.19
C HIS A 672 0.51 -13.36 25.68
N ASP A 673 -0.45 -12.62 26.23
CA ASP A 673 -1.86 -12.77 25.87
C ASP A 673 -2.13 -12.27 24.43
N LEU A 674 -2.40 -13.20 23.51
CA LEU A 674 -2.67 -12.93 22.09
C LEU A 674 -4.18 -12.68 21.87
N LEU A 675 -4.64 -11.50 22.26
CA LEU A 675 -6.06 -11.11 22.22
C LEU A 675 -6.31 -9.98 21.20
N TRP A 676 -7.50 -9.96 20.60
CA TRP A 676 -7.96 -8.80 19.84
C TRP A 676 -8.48 -7.74 20.80
N GLU A 677 -7.82 -6.59 20.86
CA GLU A 677 -8.19 -5.52 21.79
C GLU A 677 -9.64 -5.02 21.59
N CYS A 678 -10.11 -4.99 20.34
CA CYS A 678 -11.45 -4.49 19.98
C CYS A 678 -12.60 -5.49 20.24
N LEU A 679 -12.31 -6.77 20.45
CA LEU A 679 -13.33 -7.80 20.66
C LEU A 679 -13.67 -7.96 22.14
N THR A 680 -14.92 -8.29 22.44
CA THR A 680 -15.36 -8.63 23.80
C THR A 680 -14.92 -10.03 24.21
N ALA A 681 -14.89 -10.35 25.50
CA ALA A 681 -14.54 -11.71 25.94
C ALA A 681 -15.51 -12.77 25.40
N ARG A 682 -16.81 -12.43 25.33
CA ARG A 682 -17.82 -13.31 24.72
C ARG A 682 -17.55 -13.55 23.24
N GLU A 683 -17.21 -12.51 22.48
CA GLU A 683 -16.87 -12.65 21.06
C GLU A 683 -15.62 -13.48 20.83
N HIS A 684 -14.59 -13.36 21.67
CA HIS A 684 -13.39 -14.20 21.60
C HIS A 684 -13.73 -15.69 21.75
N LEU A 685 -14.50 -16.03 22.78
CA LEU A 685 -14.87 -17.43 23.05
C LEU A 685 -15.83 -17.97 21.99
N LEU A 686 -16.76 -17.15 21.49
CA LEU A 686 -17.60 -17.52 20.34
C LEU A 686 -16.76 -17.79 19.09
N PHE A 687 -15.74 -16.98 18.84
CA PHE A 687 -14.84 -17.14 17.70
C PHE A 687 -14.02 -18.44 17.79
N TYR A 688 -13.29 -18.64 18.88
CA TYR A 688 -12.46 -19.84 19.05
C TYR A 688 -13.29 -21.12 19.22
N GLY A 689 -14.46 -21.04 19.87
CA GLY A 689 -15.39 -22.17 19.94
C GLY A 689 -15.90 -22.61 18.57
N ARG A 690 -16.18 -21.67 17.66
CA ARG A 690 -16.55 -21.99 16.27
C ARG A 690 -15.40 -22.62 15.49
N LEU A 691 -14.16 -22.16 15.69
CA LEU A 691 -12.98 -22.78 15.09
C LEU A 691 -12.79 -24.24 15.55
N LYS A 692 -13.17 -24.54 16.80
CA LYS A 692 -13.22 -25.90 17.35
C LYS A 692 -14.51 -26.68 17.00
N ASN A 693 -15.21 -26.29 15.94
CA ASN A 693 -16.42 -26.94 15.43
C ASN A 693 -17.63 -26.97 16.40
N LEU A 694 -17.68 -26.15 17.46
CA LEU A 694 -18.88 -26.00 18.28
C LEU A 694 -19.96 -25.19 17.54
N LYS A 695 -21.21 -25.65 17.60
CA LYS A 695 -22.35 -25.05 16.88
C LYS A 695 -23.51 -24.71 17.81
N ASN A 696 -24.28 -23.69 17.45
CA ASN A 696 -25.58 -23.33 18.01
C ASN A 696 -25.61 -23.29 19.55
N SER A 697 -26.50 -24.06 20.17
CA SER A 697 -26.72 -24.09 21.62
C SER A 697 -25.50 -24.58 22.40
N ALA A 698 -24.82 -25.61 21.90
CA ALA A 698 -23.61 -26.15 22.53
C ALA A 698 -22.48 -25.10 22.57
N LEU A 699 -22.36 -24.28 21.53
CA LEU A 699 -21.42 -23.17 21.53
C LEU A 699 -21.78 -22.13 22.59
N THR A 700 -23.04 -21.70 22.67
CA THR A 700 -23.45 -20.69 23.66
C THR A 700 -23.28 -21.19 25.09
N GLU A 701 -23.62 -22.45 25.36
CA GLU A 701 -23.45 -23.07 26.67
C GLU A 701 -21.97 -23.17 27.06
N ALA A 702 -21.11 -23.67 26.16
CA ALA A 702 -19.67 -23.76 26.40
C ALA A 702 -19.02 -22.38 26.64
N VAL A 703 -19.47 -21.34 25.93
CA VAL A 703 -18.98 -19.97 26.12
C VAL A 703 -19.38 -19.45 27.51
N GLU A 704 -20.63 -19.63 27.92
CA GLU A 704 -21.09 -19.19 29.23
C GLU A 704 -20.42 -19.96 30.37
N GLU A 705 -20.27 -21.28 30.24
CA GLU A 705 -19.56 -22.12 31.20
C GLU A 705 -18.09 -21.70 31.32
N SER A 706 -17.43 -21.45 30.18
CA SER A 706 -16.04 -20.97 30.16
C SER A 706 -15.92 -19.62 30.86
N LEU A 707 -16.81 -18.65 30.58
CA LEU A 707 -16.83 -17.35 31.24
C LEU A 707 -17.10 -17.45 32.74
N LYS A 708 -17.99 -18.36 33.16
CA LYS A 708 -18.27 -18.63 34.59
C LYS A 708 -17.07 -19.24 35.26
N SER A 709 -16.39 -20.19 34.62
CA SER A 709 -15.21 -20.85 35.18
C SER A 709 -14.09 -19.86 35.49
N VAL A 710 -13.89 -18.84 34.64
CA VAL A 710 -12.84 -17.83 34.81
C VAL A 710 -13.30 -16.56 35.55
N ASN A 711 -14.49 -16.57 36.15
CA ASN A 711 -15.08 -15.43 36.86
C ASN A 711 -15.16 -14.13 36.01
N LEU A 712 -15.42 -14.26 34.70
CA LEU A 712 -15.63 -13.12 33.79
C LEU A 712 -17.10 -12.97 33.33
N PHE A 713 -17.98 -13.88 33.76
CA PHE A 713 -19.40 -13.86 33.38
C PHE A 713 -20.20 -12.73 34.05
N HIS A 714 -19.89 -12.39 35.31
CA HIS A 714 -20.68 -11.45 36.11
C HIS A 714 -20.28 -9.98 35.88
N GLY A 715 -21.18 -9.06 36.25
CA GLY A 715 -20.89 -7.61 36.28
C GLY A 715 -20.75 -6.94 34.90
N GLY A 716 -21.34 -7.54 33.86
CA GLY A 716 -21.24 -7.05 32.48
C GLY A 716 -19.82 -7.07 31.91
N VAL A 717 -18.90 -7.81 32.55
CA VAL A 717 -17.51 -7.89 32.13
C VAL A 717 -17.39 -8.62 30.81
N ALA A 718 -18.12 -9.73 30.61
CA ALA A 718 -18.10 -10.54 29.40
C ALA A 718 -18.31 -9.76 28.09
N ASP A 719 -19.11 -8.68 28.14
CA ASP A 719 -19.49 -7.87 27.00
C ASP A 719 -18.65 -6.57 26.88
N LYS A 720 -17.62 -6.41 27.72
CA LYS A 720 -16.61 -5.34 27.59
C LYS A 720 -15.49 -5.78 26.65
N GLN A 721 -14.95 -4.82 25.91
CA GLN A 721 -13.81 -5.05 25.01
C GLN A 721 -12.54 -5.41 25.79
N ALA A 722 -11.75 -6.34 25.24
CA ALA A 722 -10.51 -6.82 25.87
C ALA A 722 -9.48 -5.70 26.10
N GLN A 723 -9.53 -4.60 25.34
CA GLN A 723 -8.69 -3.42 25.59
C GLN A 723 -8.86 -2.85 27.00
N THR A 724 -10.07 -2.89 27.54
CA THR A 724 -10.41 -2.34 28.88
C THR A 724 -10.07 -3.27 30.04
N TYR A 725 -9.62 -4.50 29.75
CA TYR A 725 -9.33 -5.51 30.76
C TYR A 725 -8.00 -5.22 31.46
N SER A 726 -7.95 -5.48 32.77
CA SER A 726 -6.67 -5.55 33.49
C SER A 726 -5.84 -6.72 32.99
N GLY A 727 -4.51 -6.69 33.22
CA GLY A 727 -3.62 -7.79 32.82
C GLY A 727 -4.10 -9.16 33.33
N GLY A 728 -4.59 -9.24 34.57
CA GLY A 728 -5.11 -10.50 35.10
C GLY A 728 -6.44 -10.95 34.49
N MET A 729 -7.29 -10.03 34.04
CA MET A 729 -8.50 -10.36 33.29
C MET A 729 -8.16 -10.88 31.88
N LYS A 730 -7.18 -10.27 31.21
CA LYS A 730 -6.66 -10.76 29.92
C LYS A 730 -6.07 -12.16 30.06
N ARG A 731 -5.32 -12.40 31.13
CA ARG A 731 -4.73 -13.71 31.40
C ARG A 731 -5.78 -14.80 31.62
N ARG A 732 -6.81 -14.51 32.42
CA ARG A 732 -7.95 -15.41 32.63
C ARG A 732 -8.71 -15.70 31.34
N LEU A 733 -8.89 -14.70 30.48
CA LEU A 733 -9.49 -14.90 29.15
C LEU A 733 -8.61 -15.79 28.25
N SER A 734 -7.29 -15.60 28.25
CA SER A 734 -6.34 -16.43 27.51
C SER A 734 -6.43 -17.90 27.94
N VAL A 735 -6.52 -18.16 29.25
CA VAL A 735 -6.74 -19.50 29.79
C VAL A 735 -8.11 -20.06 29.36
N ALA A 736 -9.19 -19.27 29.40
CA ALA A 736 -10.50 -19.71 28.91
C ALA A 736 -10.44 -20.14 27.43
N ILE A 737 -9.75 -19.36 26.59
CA ILE A 737 -9.55 -19.66 25.17
C ILE A 737 -8.79 -20.98 25.00
N SER A 738 -7.76 -21.24 25.82
CA SER A 738 -7.01 -22.50 25.75
C SER A 738 -7.81 -23.74 26.15
N LEU A 739 -8.94 -23.57 26.85
CA LEU A 739 -9.77 -24.67 27.38
C LEU A 739 -11.07 -24.89 26.59
N ILE A 740 -11.43 -23.98 25.68
CA ILE A 740 -12.68 -24.06 24.91
C ILE A 740 -12.58 -25.13 23.82
N GLY A 741 -13.70 -25.82 23.55
CA GLY A 741 -13.75 -26.89 22.53
C GLY A 741 -13.20 -28.24 22.98
N ASP A 742 -13.09 -28.45 24.30
CA ASP A 742 -12.63 -29.69 24.94
C ASP A 742 -11.30 -30.26 24.35
N PRO A 743 -10.20 -29.49 24.43
CA PRO A 743 -8.91 -29.95 23.93
C PRO A 743 -8.40 -31.15 24.75
N LYS A 744 -7.86 -32.16 24.06
CA LYS A 744 -7.27 -33.36 24.70
C LYS A 744 -5.94 -33.06 25.36
N VAL A 745 -5.19 -32.12 24.78
CA VAL A 745 -3.87 -31.69 25.24
C VAL A 745 -3.83 -30.19 25.39
N VAL A 746 -3.35 -29.67 26.51
CA VAL A 746 -3.25 -28.24 26.77
C VAL A 746 -1.82 -27.86 27.17
N TYR A 747 -1.27 -26.86 26.49
CA TYR A 747 0.03 -26.27 26.82
C TYR A 747 -0.17 -24.90 27.45
N MET A 748 0.40 -24.67 28.64
CA MET A 748 0.33 -23.40 29.33
C MET A 748 1.73 -22.87 29.63
N ASP A 749 2.09 -21.74 29.02
CA ASP A 749 3.38 -21.10 29.26
C ASP A 749 3.24 -19.99 30.32
N GLU A 750 3.68 -20.27 31.55
CA GLU A 750 3.63 -19.36 32.71
C GLU A 750 2.23 -18.79 33.02
N PRO A 751 1.21 -19.63 33.28
CA PRO A 751 -0.20 -19.21 33.36
C PRO A 751 -0.50 -18.23 34.51
N SER A 752 0.20 -18.33 35.65
CA SER A 752 -0.06 -17.51 36.84
C SER A 752 0.72 -16.19 36.93
N THR A 753 1.63 -15.93 36.00
CA THR A 753 2.55 -14.79 36.08
C THR A 753 1.79 -13.46 35.95
N GLY A 754 2.10 -12.51 36.84
CA GLY A 754 1.43 -11.19 36.87
C GLY A 754 0.03 -11.18 37.51
N LEU A 755 -0.43 -12.29 38.08
CA LEU A 755 -1.69 -12.36 38.84
C LEU A 755 -1.50 -12.09 40.33
N ASP A 756 -2.48 -11.41 40.92
CA ASP A 756 -2.62 -11.29 42.37
C ASP A 756 -2.89 -12.68 43.00
N PRO A 757 -2.55 -12.87 44.30
CA PRO A 757 -2.68 -14.18 44.96
C PRO A 757 -4.09 -14.78 44.89
N ALA A 758 -5.15 -13.96 44.99
CA ALA A 758 -6.52 -14.45 44.95
C ALA A 758 -6.90 -14.94 43.54
N SER A 759 -6.58 -14.15 42.49
CA SER A 759 -6.77 -14.54 41.09
C SER A 759 -5.96 -15.77 40.71
N ARG A 760 -4.74 -15.92 41.25
CA ARG A 760 -3.90 -17.11 41.06
C ARG A 760 -4.56 -18.38 41.61
N ASN A 761 -5.06 -18.33 42.85
CA ASN A 761 -5.76 -19.47 43.45
C ASN A 761 -7.03 -19.83 42.67
N GLN A 762 -7.77 -18.84 42.16
CA GLN A 762 -8.91 -19.08 41.28
C GLN A 762 -8.48 -19.79 39.99
N LEU A 763 -7.42 -19.30 39.34
CA LEU A 763 -6.86 -19.94 38.14
C LEU A 763 -6.47 -21.38 38.42
N TRP A 764 -5.81 -21.64 39.54
CA TRP A 764 -5.39 -22.99 39.91
C TRP A 764 -6.57 -23.96 40.05
N ASN A 765 -7.69 -23.49 40.64
CA ASN A 765 -8.89 -24.30 40.75
C ASN A 765 -9.50 -24.65 39.38
N ILE A 766 -9.37 -23.77 38.39
CA ILE A 766 -9.83 -24.00 37.02
C ILE A 766 -8.96 -25.07 36.34
N VAL A 767 -7.64 -24.92 36.43
CA VAL A 767 -6.68 -25.90 35.86
C VAL A 767 -6.87 -27.27 36.52
N LYS A 768 -7.05 -27.33 37.84
CA LYS A 768 -7.34 -28.59 38.57
C LYS A 768 -8.60 -29.30 38.07
N ARG A 769 -9.65 -28.55 37.73
CA ARG A 769 -10.88 -29.13 37.16
C ARG A 769 -10.64 -29.60 35.72
N ALA A 770 -9.98 -28.78 34.91
CA ALA A 770 -9.66 -29.10 33.52
C ALA A 770 -8.73 -30.31 33.37
N LYS A 771 -7.88 -30.57 34.38
CA LYS A 771 -6.93 -31.69 34.38
C LYS A 771 -7.59 -33.07 34.28
N LYS A 772 -8.78 -33.27 34.85
CA LYS A 772 -9.36 -34.62 35.02
C LYS A 772 -9.45 -35.44 33.73
N ASP A 773 -9.72 -34.79 32.60
CA ASP A 773 -9.97 -35.47 31.32
C ASP A 773 -8.91 -35.17 30.24
N ARG A 774 -7.87 -34.39 30.60
CA ARG A 774 -6.94 -33.74 29.66
C ARG A 774 -5.50 -33.86 30.13
N ALA A 775 -4.57 -34.00 29.18
CA ALA A 775 -3.15 -33.95 29.48
C ALA A 775 -2.68 -32.49 29.45
N ILE A 776 -2.11 -31.98 30.54
CA ILE A 776 -1.69 -30.57 30.66
C ILE A 776 -0.18 -30.51 30.85
N ILE A 777 0.51 -29.73 30.03
CA ILE A 777 1.91 -29.35 30.24
C ILE A 777 1.93 -27.88 30.64
N LEU A 778 2.44 -27.59 31.84
CA LEU A 778 2.63 -26.22 32.31
C LEU A 778 4.10 -25.94 32.55
N THR A 779 4.59 -24.78 32.09
CA THR A 779 5.86 -24.22 32.53
C THR A 779 5.59 -23.19 33.60
N THR A 780 6.36 -23.26 34.68
CA THR A 780 6.27 -22.27 35.75
C THR A 780 7.63 -22.05 36.39
N HIS A 781 7.80 -20.89 36.99
CA HIS A 781 8.88 -20.57 37.90
C HIS A 781 8.41 -20.50 39.36
N SER A 782 7.11 -20.74 39.62
CA SER A 782 6.54 -20.77 40.96
C SER A 782 6.47 -22.21 41.48
N MET A 783 7.20 -22.49 42.56
CA MET A 783 7.21 -23.81 43.20
C MET A 783 5.87 -24.12 43.85
N GLU A 784 5.20 -23.11 44.40
CA GLU A 784 3.83 -23.23 44.94
C GLU A 784 2.83 -23.66 43.87
N GLU A 785 2.91 -23.07 42.66
CA GLU A 785 2.05 -23.44 41.53
C GLU A 785 2.29 -24.89 41.09
N ALA A 786 3.56 -25.25 40.94
CA ALA A 786 3.96 -26.61 40.58
C ALA A 786 3.48 -27.65 41.60
N GLU A 787 3.63 -27.37 42.90
CA GLU A 787 3.16 -28.27 43.96
C GLU A 787 1.63 -28.32 44.06
N ALA A 788 0.94 -27.21 43.77
CA ALA A 788 -0.51 -27.17 43.82
C ALA A 788 -1.18 -27.87 42.63
N LEU A 789 -0.61 -27.78 41.42
CA LEU A 789 -1.26 -28.19 40.17
C LEU A 789 -0.78 -29.51 39.58
N CYS A 790 0.51 -29.78 39.67
CA CYS A 790 1.15 -30.83 38.90
C CYS A 790 1.14 -32.16 39.67
N ASP A 791 0.89 -33.25 38.94
CA ASP A 791 1.06 -34.60 39.46
C ASP A 791 2.53 -34.98 39.42
N ARG A 792 3.16 -34.77 38.25
CA ARG A 792 4.59 -34.98 38.01
C ARG A 792 5.28 -33.68 37.68
N LEU A 793 6.51 -33.53 38.17
CA LEU A 793 7.37 -32.38 37.95
C LEU A 793 8.68 -32.80 37.30
N GLY A 794 9.14 -31.98 36.37
CA GLY A 794 10.45 -32.08 35.75
C GLY A 794 11.27 -30.83 36.04
N ILE A 795 12.46 -30.98 36.63
CA ILE A 795 13.41 -29.86 36.75
C ILE A 795 14.28 -29.85 35.50
N PHE A 796 14.20 -28.77 34.74
CA PHE A 796 14.84 -28.55 33.47
C PHE A 796 15.96 -27.51 33.63
N ALA A 797 17.19 -27.89 33.29
CA ALA A 797 18.36 -27.01 33.36
C ALA A 797 19.28 -27.28 32.18
N ASP A 798 19.88 -26.21 31.64
CA ASP A 798 20.83 -26.27 30.50
C ASP A 798 20.34 -27.13 29.32
N GLY A 799 19.04 -27.01 28.98
CA GLY A 799 18.42 -27.73 27.88
C GLY A 799 18.16 -29.23 28.12
N SER A 800 18.39 -29.75 29.32
CA SER A 800 18.16 -31.17 29.66
C SER A 800 17.26 -31.33 30.89
N LEU A 801 16.57 -32.46 30.95
CA LEU A 801 15.77 -32.82 32.12
C LEU A 801 16.71 -33.41 33.18
N GLN A 802 16.76 -32.78 34.34
CA GLN A 802 17.70 -33.14 35.42
C GLN A 802 17.12 -34.11 36.42
N CYS A 803 15.81 -34.07 36.62
CA CYS A 803 15.07 -35.05 37.41
C CYS A 803 13.59 -35.00 37.07
N ILE A 804 12.91 -36.11 37.32
CA ILE A 804 11.48 -36.27 37.10
C ILE A 804 10.85 -37.05 38.27
N GLY A 805 9.67 -36.64 38.70
CA GLY A 805 8.91 -37.36 39.73
C GLY A 805 7.82 -36.51 40.36
N ASN A 806 7.09 -37.11 41.30
CA ASN A 806 6.05 -36.39 42.03
C ASN A 806 6.70 -35.37 43.01
N PRO A 807 6.05 -34.24 43.34
CA PRO A 807 6.62 -33.25 44.27
C PRO A 807 7.08 -33.86 45.61
N LYS A 808 6.31 -34.82 46.14
CA LYS A 808 6.63 -35.56 47.37
C LYS A 808 7.85 -36.47 47.20
N GLU A 809 7.99 -37.13 46.05
CA GLU A 809 9.12 -38.01 45.75
C GLU A 809 10.41 -37.20 45.56
N LEU A 810 10.33 -36.05 44.89
CA LEU A 810 11.46 -35.14 44.73
C LEU A 810 11.91 -34.58 46.08
N LYS A 811 10.98 -34.17 46.95
CA LYS A 811 11.29 -33.77 48.34
C LYS A 811 11.88 -34.93 49.15
N ALA A 812 11.39 -36.16 49.01
CA ALA A 812 11.96 -37.30 49.74
C ALA A 812 13.38 -37.67 49.25
N ARG A 813 13.62 -37.59 47.93
CA ARG A 813 14.89 -37.97 47.29
C ARG A 813 15.99 -36.94 47.51
N TYR A 814 15.66 -35.65 47.41
CA TYR A 814 16.62 -34.55 47.50
C TYR A 814 16.55 -33.77 48.82
N GLY A 815 15.45 -33.90 49.57
CA GLY A 815 15.14 -33.21 50.83
C GLY A 815 15.43 -34.02 52.10
N GLY A 816 16.63 -34.59 52.16
CA GLY A 816 17.15 -35.34 53.31
C GLY A 816 17.65 -34.49 54.48
N SER A 817 17.34 -33.19 54.47
CA SER A 817 17.90 -32.21 55.40
C SER A 817 16.80 -31.33 56.01
N TYR A 818 17.05 -30.77 57.19
CA TYR A 818 16.30 -29.65 57.73
C TYR A 818 17.02 -28.35 57.42
N VAL A 819 16.27 -27.29 57.13
CA VAL A 819 16.82 -25.94 56.99
C VAL A 819 16.62 -25.22 58.31
N PHE A 820 17.71 -25.00 59.03
CA PHE A 820 17.73 -24.25 60.28
C PHE A 820 18.14 -22.81 60.00
N THR A 821 17.29 -21.85 60.36
CA THR A 821 17.54 -20.42 60.22
C THR A 821 17.62 -19.78 61.60
N MET A 822 18.64 -18.98 61.87
CA MET A 822 18.74 -18.20 63.10
C MET A 822 19.24 -16.79 62.82
N THR A 823 18.64 -15.81 63.47
CA THR A 823 18.98 -14.39 63.38
C THR A 823 19.44 -13.88 64.74
N THR A 824 20.68 -13.43 64.80
CA THR A 824 21.34 -12.85 65.97
C THR A 824 21.99 -11.51 65.60
N SER A 825 22.65 -10.84 66.55
CA SER A 825 23.56 -9.74 66.22
C SER A 825 24.80 -10.25 65.48
N VAL A 826 25.41 -9.39 64.65
CA VAL A 826 26.57 -9.72 63.81
C VAL A 826 27.77 -10.23 64.62
N SER A 827 27.93 -9.74 65.86
CA SER A 827 29.00 -10.15 66.76
C SER A 827 28.91 -11.59 67.29
N LEU A 828 27.76 -12.27 67.13
CA LEU A 828 27.49 -13.59 67.69
C LEU A 828 27.47 -14.70 66.64
N GLU A 829 27.84 -14.38 65.41
CA GLU A 829 27.77 -15.29 64.26
C GLU A 829 28.61 -16.57 64.42
N ASP A 830 29.76 -16.48 65.10
CA ASP A 830 30.63 -17.63 65.38
C ASP A 830 30.03 -18.56 66.44
N GLU A 831 29.29 -18.01 67.41
CA GLU A 831 28.62 -18.82 68.45
C GLU A 831 27.46 -19.64 67.86
N VAL A 832 26.73 -19.07 66.90
CA VAL A 832 25.70 -19.79 66.16
C VAL A 832 26.29 -20.94 65.35
N GLU A 833 27.42 -20.71 64.68
CA GLU A 833 28.07 -21.75 63.91
C GLU A 833 28.58 -22.89 64.80
N ASN A 834 29.14 -22.57 65.97
CA ASN A 834 29.54 -23.56 66.96
C ASN A 834 28.34 -24.36 67.51
N LEU A 835 27.19 -23.71 67.75
CA LEU A 835 25.95 -24.38 68.17
C LEU A 835 25.48 -25.39 67.12
N VAL A 836 25.49 -24.98 65.85
CA VAL A 836 25.04 -25.85 64.75
C VAL A 836 26.00 -27.00 64.50
N ARG A 837 27.32 -26.76 64.61
CA ARG A 837 28.34 -27.84 64.54
C ARG A 837 28.23 -28.84 65.69
N GLN A 838 27.79 -28.41 66.88
CA GLN A 838 27.47 -29.30 67.99
C GLN A 838 26.23 -30.16 67.73
N LEU A 839 25.25 -29.62 67.00
CA LEU A 839 24.05 -30.35 66.60
C LEU A 839 24.35 -31.38 65.50
N SER A 840 25.10 -31.00 64.47
CA SER A 840 25.59 -31.93 63.44
C SER A 840 26.93 -31.44 62.89
N SER A 841 27.92 -32.33 62.86
CA SER A 841 29.21 -32.07 62.23
C SER A 841 29.14 -31.98 60.70
N ASN A 842 28.06 -32.50 60.09
CA ASN A 842 27.82 -32.47 58.65
C ASN A 842 26.89 -31.33 58.22
N ALA A 843 26.59 -30.38 59.12
CA ALA A 843 25.76 -29.24 58.78
C ALA A 843 26.46 -28.32 57.78
N ASN A 844 25.79 -28.01 56.67
CA ASN A 844 26.33 -27.14 55.63
C ASN A 844 25.74 -25.73 55.74
N LYS A 845 26.56 -24.69 55.67
CA LYS A 845 26.11 -23.29 55.74
C LYS A 845 25.68 -22.82 54.35
N ILE A 846 24.38 -22.54 54.15
CA ILE A 846 23.81 -22.16 52.84
C ILE A 846 23.94 -20.65 52.61
N TYR A 847 23.63 -19.86 53.63
CA TYR A 847 23.49 -18.41 53.50
C TYR A 847 23.85 -17.70 54.80
N HIS A 848 24.50 -16.54 54.65
CA HIS A 848 24.83 -15.67 55.77
C HIS A 848 24.74 -14.20 55.34
N LEU A 849 23.89 -13.40 56.00
CA LEU A 849 23.77 -11.97 55.76
C LEU A 849 23.23 -11.25 57.00
N SER A 850 23.95 -10.21 57.44
CA SER A 850 23.53 -9.29 58.53
C SER A 850 23.04 -10.01 59.79
N GLY A 851 23.81 -10.95 60.34
CA GLY A 851 23.45 -11.71 61.53
C GLY A 851 22.41 -12.81 61.33
N THR A 852 21.83 -12.97 60.13
CA THR A 852 20.99 -14.15 59.80
C THR A 852 21.83 -15.23 59.14
N GLN A 853 21.77 -16.45 59.69
CA GLN A 853 22.47 -17.62 59.18
C GLN A 853 21.48 -18.74 58.86
N LYS A 854 21.65 -19.40 57.71
CA LYS A 854 20.90 -20.59 57.30
C LYS A 854 21.83 -21.79 57.16
N PHE A 855 21.44 -22.90 57.77
CA PHE A 855 22.16 -24.16 57.76
C PHE A 855 21.29 -25.30 57.25
N GLU A 856 21.88 -26.17 56.44
CA GLU A 856 21.32 -27.46 56.01
C GLU A 856 21.83 -28.54 56.98
N ILE A 857 20.93 -29.12 57.78
CA ILE A 857 21.26 -30.15 58.77
C ILE A 857 20.70 -31.49 58.28
N PRO A 858 21.52 -32.54 58.07
CA PRO A 858 21.02 -33.84 57.65
C PRO A 858 20.01 -34.42 58.66
N LYS A 859 18.85 -34.89 58.19
CA LYS A 859 17.79 -35.46 59.05
C LYS A 859 18.24 -36.71 59.82
N LYS A 860 19.26 -37.41 59.31
CA LYS A 860 19.84 -38.59 59.97
C LYS A 860 20.64 -38.24 61.22
N ASP A 861 21.16 -37.02 61.30
CA ASP A 861 22.10 -36.61 62.34
C ASP A 861 21.38 -36.01 63.54
N VAL A 862 20.15 -35.51 63.37
CA VAL A 862 19.49 -34.67 64.39
C VAL A 862 18.00 -34.99 64.52
N ARG A 863 17.53 -35.14 65.78
CA ARG A 863 16.10 -35.16 66.09
C ARG A 863 15.61 -33.75 66.40
N ILE A 864 14.37 -33.44 65.98
CA ILE A 864 13.78 -32.10 66.17
C ILE A 864 13.87 -31.64 67.63
N GLY A 865 13.62 -32.53 68.60
CA GLY A 865 13.70 -32.20 70.02
C GLY A 865 15.10 -31.74 70.50
N ASP A 866 16.17 -32.24 69.88
CA ASP A 866 17.54 -31.86 70.22
C ASP A 866 17.85 -30.43 69.75
N VAL A 867 17.30 -30.02 68.59
CA VAL A 867 17.40 -28.64 68.09
C VAL A 867 16.68 -27.66 69.03
N PHE A 868 15.45 -27.98 69.43
CA PHE A 868 14.69 -27.12 70.35
C PHE A 868 15.43 -26.92 71.68
N ARG A 869 16.00 -27.99 72.24
CA ARG A 869 16.77 -27.92 73.49
C ARG A 869 18.07 -27.12 73.32
N ALA A 870 18.76 -27.27 72.20
CA ALA A 870 19.97 -26.51 71.91
C ALA A 870 19.69 -25.01 71.77
N VAL A 871 18.60 -24.63 71.10
CA VAL A 871 18.18 -23.23 70.96
C VAL A 871 17.72 -22.64 72.29
N GLU A 872 17.03 -23.41 73.13
CA GLU A 872 16.63 -22.96 74.47
C GLU A 872 17.84 -22.70 75.37
N ASN A 873 18.85 -23.57 75.31
CA ASN A 873 20.13 -23.37 75.98
C ASN A 873 20.92 -22.18 75.41
N ALA A 874 20.82 -21.91 74.10
CA ALA A 874 21.46 -20.76 73.47
C ALA A 874 20.78 -19.44 73.88
N LYS A 875 19.45 -19.44 73.99
CA LYS A 875 18.65 -18.28 74.41
C LYS A 875 18.98 -17.80 75.82
N SER A 876 19.48 -18.68 76.69
CA SER A 876 19.95 -18.30 78.04
C SER A 876 21.36 -17.68 78.04
N ARG A 877 22.13 -17.86 76.96
CA ARG A 877 23.51 -17.35 76.82
C ARG A 877 23.58 -16.05 76.03
N PHE A 878 22.75 -15.89 75.00
CA PHE A 878 22.76 -14.70 74.15
C PHE A 878 21.40 -14.41 73.51
N THR A 879 21.24 -13.18 73.01
CA THR A 879 19.97 -12.67 72.47
C THR A 879 19.72 -13.19 71.06
N ILE A 880 18.67 -14.00 70.90
CA ILE A 880 18.20 -14.51 69.59
C ILE A 880 16.98 -13.69 69.16
N ASN A 881 17.06 -13.03 68.00
CA ASN A 881 15.98 -12.19 67.47
C ASN A 881 14.87 -13.06 66.85
N ALA A 882 15.27 -14.07 66.07
CA ALA A 882 14.35 -15.02 65.44
C ALA A 882 15.07 -16.34 65.14
N TRP A 883 14.35 -17.45 65.17
CA TRP A 883 14.85 -18.73 64.68
C TRP A 883 13.71 -19.55 64.09
N GLY A 884 14.03 -20.48 63.20
CA GLY A 884 13.07 -21.36 62.57
C GLY A 884 13.74 -22.65 62.07
N LEU A 885 13.03 -23.76 62.20
CA LEU A 885 13.40 -25.05 61.63
C LEU A 885 12.32 -25.44 60.63
N THR A 886 12.68 -25.47 59.36
CA THR A 886 11.76 -25.85 58.27
C THR A 886 12.24 -27.13 57.61
N ASP A 887 11.30 -27.94 57.14
CA ASP A 887 11.65 -29.02 56.22
C ASP A 887 12.10 -28.42 54.87
N THR A 888 12.95 -29.14 54.15
CA THR A 888 13.34 -28.82 52.78
C THR A 888 12.13 -28.60 51.89
N THR A 889 12.06 -27.42 51.31
CA THR A 889 11.02 -27.03 50.37
C THR A 889 11.36 -27.51 48.96
N LEU A 890 10.38 -27.43 48.05
CA LEU A 890 10.65 -27.71 46.64
C LEU A 890 11.61 -26.68 46.03
N GLU A 891 11.63 -25.45 46.58
CA GLU A 891 12.58 -24.40 46.20
C GLU A 891 14.01 -24.81 46.54
N ASP A 892 14.25 -25.36 47.74
CA ASP A 892 15.57 -25.84 48.15
C ASP A 892 16.05 -26.98 47.25
N VAL A 893 15.16 -27.93 46.94
CA VAL A 893 15.45 -29.03 45.99
C VAL A 893 15.81 -28.48 44.61
N PHE A 894 15.05 -27.50 44.13
CA PHE A 894 15.31 -26.86 42.84
C PHE A 894 16.68 -26.18 42.80
N ILE A 895 17.03 -25.39 43.82
CA ILE A 895 18.33 -24.71 43.91
C ILE A 895 19.46 -25.75 43.89
N LYS A 896 19.33 -26.82 44.67
CA LYS A 896 20.33 -27.88 44.75
C LYS A 896 20.55 -28.58 43.41
N VAL A 897 19.46 -28.94 42.72
CA VAL A 897 19.53 -29.60 41.41
C VAL A 897 20.05 -28.65 40.33
N ALA A 898 19.63 -27.38 40.34
CA ALA A 898 20.08 -26.38 39.39
C ALA A 898 21.56 -26.03 39.56
N GLN A 899 22.04 -25.88 40.80
CA GLN A 899 23.47 -25.64 41.09
C GLN A 899 24.33 -26.84 40.68
N ALA A 900 23.89 -28.06 40.99
CA ALA A 900 24.59 -29.27 40.56
C ALA A 900 24.71 -29.35 39.04
N ALA A 901 23.64 -29.01 38.31
CA ALA A 901 23.65 -28.98 36.85
C ALA A 901 24.53 -27.86 36.28
N LEU A 902 24.57 -26.67 36.89
CA LEU A 902 25.47 -25.60 36.45
C LEU A 902 26.94 -25.94 36.70
N ALA A 903 27.25 -26.60 37.82
CA ALA A 903 28.61 -27.02 38.16
C ALA A 903 29.14 -28.10 37.20
N SER A 904 28.29 -29.03 36.75
CA SER A 904 28.66 -30.02 35.73
C SER A 904 28.91 -29.37 34.37
N THR A 905 28.17 -28.31 34.00
CA THR A 905 28.42 -27.59 32.74
C THR A 905 29.69 -26.73 32.78
N SER A 906 30.05 -26.10 33.91
CA SER A 906 31.26 -25.25 33.99
C SER A 906 32.58 -26.02 34.02
N THR A 907 32.53 -27.34 34.17
CA THR A 907 33.70 -28.23 34.10
C THR A 907 33.91 -28.83 32.71
N MET A 908 33.04 -28.49 31.75
CA MET A 908 33.20 -28.71 30.30
C MET A 908 33.58 -27.40 29.60
#